data_AF-A0A1Y3SF55-F1
#
_entry.id   AF-A0A1Y3SF55-F1
#
_cell.length_a   1.000
_cell.length_b   1.000
_cell.length_c   1.000
_cell.angle_alpha   90.00
_cell.angle_beta   90.00
_cell.angle_gamma   90.00
#
_symmetry.space_group_name_H-M   'P 1'
#
loop_
_entity.id
_entity.type
_entity.pdbx_description
1 polymer ?
#
loop_
_entity_poly.entity_id
_entity_poly.type
_entity_poly.pdbx_seq_one_letter_code
_entity_poly.pdbx_strand_id
1 'polypeptide(L)'
;MDCTDVKEKIAEYLQGHSQPVSLFQLVHIVFQSRYSSSAVDDALSQLFEENRIIYTPAGIIGAPHNLSQLIEWVQDKDRRDVLNLFFRGHSFPPEQKANVQQTVRVFLQNRCPIEEDSYKKVFRKYRFTQDSFCKIFSQPVSTYIYLTQICKKGKLDWRQIRLDESQSIHIRNAAISAIASEGLLLGDQVLPCSVEEIGLYILRQHNSPVDKETFFLEYCNFLNQSAPLPNVLSVSKHRFASILSASTRTITGQAGALRFRQSKERADGAMIKRLKLWQYRNQYISAEIIYKNAATEMEKADIQNPYELITVLKKFPDICAKYHITFAKAPFLAFGTGNSITQLQDLLKELSPISGERLAQEYERRYGLKANTVKVRLLKEISPYLRNGVYDLQTRSITDKQIEGISKMLTKPWYIVEDVQKIFKSKVGTRYEAYLSTENLRKIGFRKTNTIIYSNRYRSLIECLDKNDWAGNTFYVQDELWENPQIYAALQKQAAKFEIVEYLPQKFIRLAYLKRNGIHKKNLNAFIEEVCRRVQDDAYFTLKFLRDQGYEFPLDDLGFDDTFYYSILKQGKKIQGRKVAGTYLLRKSKQDVTLSDFIEFLVSQVRSIDIFDLSELIAVQYGIALAPSYIRTLASGSQMYYDSISEKIYLDYDEYFEEV
;
A
#
# COMPACT_ATOMS: atom_id res chain seq x y z
N MET A 1 54.75 -17.54 51.69
CA MET A 1 54.95 -16.75 50.45
C MET A 1 53.73 -16.99 49.60
N ASP A 2 53.09 -15.92 49.16
CA ASP A 2 51.73 -15.98 48.62
C ASP A 2 51.76 -16.51 47.18
N CYS A 3 51.29 -17.74 46.97
CA CYS A 3 51.17 -18.37 45.66
C CYS A 3 50.41 -17.46 44.67
N THR A 4 49.54 -16.60 45.20
CA THR A 4 48.75 -15.59 44.48
C THR A 4 49.61 -14.53 43.79
N ASP A 5 50.69 -14.04 44.42
CA ASP A 5 51.60 -13.03 43.83
C ASP A 5 52.47 -13.60 42.71
N VAL A 6 52.88 -14.88 42.84
CA VAL A 6 53.59 -15.60 41.79
C VAL A 6 52.68 -15.79 40.59
N LYS A 7 51.45 -16.26 40.82
CA LYS A 7 50.45 -16.54 39.79
C LYS A 7 50.14 -15.30 38.93
N GLU A 8 49.87 -14.16 39.56
CA GLU A 8 49.57 -12.93 38.81
C GLU A 8 50.77 -12.41 38.02
N LYS A 9 51.99 -12.48 38.56
CA LYS A 9 53.21 -12.10 37.81
C LYS A 9 53.45 -12.97 36.58
N ILE A 10 53.21 -14.28 36.68
CA ILE A 10 53.29 -15.18 35.52
C ILE A 10 52.25 -14.78 34.47
N ALA A 11 51.01 -14.55 34.89
CA ALA A 11 49.93 -14.21 33.98
C ALA A 11 50.17 -12.86 33.29
N GLU A 12 50.53 -11.81 34.03
CA GLU A 12 50.85 -10.49 33.47
C GLU A 12 52.01 -10.56 32.47
N TYR A 13 53.07 -11.30 32.81
CA TYR A 13 54.22 -11.45 31.93
C TYR A 13 53.85 -12.18 30.64
N LEU A 14 53.15 -13.32 30.75
CA LEU A 14 52.74 -14.11 29.59
C LEU A 14 51.70 -13.41 28.72
N GLN A 15 50.83 -12.57 29.30
CA GLN A 15 49.86 -11.76 28.55
C GLN A 15 50.51 -10.67 27.68
N GLY A 16 51.73 -10.24 28.01
CA GLY A 16 52.51 -9.27 27.23
C GLY A 16 53.32 -9.87 26.08
N HIS A 17 53.38 -11.20 25.94
CA HIS A 17 54.22 -11.89 24.94
C HIS A 17 53.36 -12.59 23.89
N SER A 18 53.66 -12.36 22.61
CA SER A 18 52.96 -12.97 21.47
C SER A 18 53.57 -14.30 21.01
N GLN A 19 54.66 -14.75 21.63
CA GLN A 19 55.37 -15.99 21.32
C GLN A 19 55.51 -16.85 22.59
N PRO A 20 55.51 -18.20 22.47
CA PRO A 20 55.73 -19.08 23.60
C PRO A 20 57.04 -18.79 24.34
N VAL A 21 56.96 -18.69 25.67
CA VAL A 21 58.07 -18.44 26.57
C VAL A 21 58.53 -19.75 27.19
N SER A 22 59.81 -20.08 27.11
CA SER A 22 60.34 -21.29 27.77
C SER A 22 60.26 -21.17 29.30
N LEU A 23 60.10 -22.30 30.01
CA LEU A 23 60.11 -22.33 31.48
C LEU A 23 61.40 -21.69 32.05
N PHE A 24 62.54 -21.87 31.37
CA PHE A 24 63.80 -21.24 31.72
C PHE A 24 63.74 -19.71 31.67
N GLN A 25 63.20 -19.14 30.59
CA GLN A 25 63.02 -17.69 30.46
C GLN A 25 62.06 -17.16 31.53
N LEU A 26 60.98 -17.89 31.80
CA LEU A 26 59.97 -17.50 32.78
C LEU A 26 60.57 -17.43 34.20
N VAL A 27 61.34 -18.44 34.61
CA VAL A 27 62.01 -18.48 35.92
C VAL A 27 63.14 -17.44 36.03
N HIS A 28 63.91 -17.22 34.96
CA HIS A 28 65.09 -16.37 35.02
C HIS A 28 64.77 -14.87 34.80
N ILE A 29 63.83 -14.54 33.92
CA ILE A 29 63.52 -13.16 33.53
C ILE A 29 62.45 -12.55 34.46
N VAL A 30 61.38 -13.28 34.75
CA VAL A 30 60.25 -12.76 35.56
C VAL A 30 60.62 -12.75 37.04
N PHE A 31 61.34 -13.77 37.48
CA PHE A 31 61.54 -14.05 38.89
C PHE A 31 62.97 -13.85 39.38
N GLN A 32 63.96 -13.62 38.50
CA GLN A 32 65.38 -13.43 38.86
C GLN A 32 65.90 -14.49 39.86
N SER A 33 65.43 -15.74 39.75
CA SER A 33 65.75 -16.84 40.69
C SER A 33 65.27 -16.64 42.15
N ARG A 34 64.33 -15.73 42.42
CA ARG A 34 63.80 -15.42 43.76
C ARG A 34 62.72 -16.39 44.27
N TYR A 35 62.27 -17.34 43.45
CA TYR A 35 61.19 -18.27 43.78
C TYR A 35 61.63 -19.71 43.50
N SER A 36 61.20 -20.67 44.34
CA SER A 36 61.53 -22.09 44.16
C SER A 36 60.80 -22.67 42.95
N SER A 37 61.41 -23.66 42.27
CA SER A 37 60.81 -24.35 41.12
C SER A 37 59.42 -24.90 41.44
N SER A 38 59.23 -25.45 42.64
CA SER A 38 57.93 -25.96 43.11
C SER A 38 56.82 -24.90 43.13
N ALA A 39 57.12 -23.67 43.55
CA ALA A 39 56.13 -22.61 43.64
C ALA A 39 55.71 -22.06 42.26
N VAL A 40 56.64 -22.10 41.29
CA VAL A 40 56.36 -21.74 39.90
C VAL A 40 55.53 -22.84 39.22
N ASP A 41 55.88 -24.11 39.44
CA ASP A 41 55.14 -25.25 38.89
C ASP A 41 53.70 -25.33 39.43
N ASP A 42 53.51 -25.08 40.73
CA ASP A 42 52.17 -24.99 41.35
C ASP A 42 51.34 -23.85 40.75
N ALA A 43 51.94 -22.67 40.56
CA ALA A 43 51.27 -21.52 39.96
C ALA A 43 50.92 -21.75 38.49
N LEU A 44 51.82 -22.38 37.71
CA LEU A 44 51.57 -22.75 36.32
C LEU A 44 50.47 -23.81 36.20
N SER A 45 50.43 -24.79 37.11
CA SER A 45 49.36 -25.78 37.16
C SER A 45 48.00 -25.15 37.41
N GLN A 46 47.91 -24.21 38.37
CA GLN A 46 46.69 -23.45 38.63
C GLN A 46 46.27 -22.58 37.43
N LEU A 47 47.21 -21.87 36.80
CA LEU A 47 46.91 -21.05 35.61
C LEU A 47 46.43 -21.89 34.43
N PHE A 48 46.94 -23.12 34.30
CA PHE A 48 46.49 -24.05 33.27
C PHE A 48 45.08 -24.56 33.55
N GLU A 49 44.78 -24.93 34.80
CA GLU A 49 43.42 -25.31 35.23
C GLU A 49 42.41 -24.16 35.04
N GLU A 50 42.85 -22.92 35.30
CA GLU A 50 42.08 -21.70 35.07
C GLU A 50 41.95 -21.32 33.57
N ASN A 51 42.56 -22.08 32.65
CA ASN A 51 42.67 -21.78 31.22
C ASN A 51 43.30 -20.42 30.91
N ARG A 52 44.14 -19.89 31.80
CA ARG A 52 44.86 -18.61 31.63
C ARG A 52 46.16 -18.77 30.86
N ILE A 53 46.67 -19.99 30.73
CA ILE A 53 47.89 -20.31 29.96
C ILE A 53 47.68 -21.58 29.13
N ILE A 54 48.50 -21.75 28.09
CA ILE A 54 48.55 -22.95 27.26
C ILE A 54 50.00 -23.45 27.15
N TYR A 55 50.18 -24.76 27.29
CA TYR A 55 51.45 -25.42 27.01
C TYR A 55 51.55 -25.74 25.51
N THR A 56 52.64 -25.29 24.90
CA THR A 56 52.99 -25.60 23.51
C THR A 56 54.35 -26.32 23.46
N PRO A 57 54.68 -27.01 22.36
CA PRO A 57 56.01 -27.60 22.19
C PRO A 57 57.16 -26.59 22.28
N ALA A 58 56.89 -25.30 22.03
CA ALA A 58 57.89 -24.22 22.08
C ALA A 58 57.98 -23.50 23.44
N GLY A 59 57.07 -23.80 24.39
CA GLY A 59 57.01 -23.14 25.69
C GLY A 59 55.59 -22.85 26.16
N ILE A 60 55.46 -21.94 27.13
CA ILE A 60 54.22 -21.54 27.80
C ILE A 60 53.77 -20.20 27.22
N ILE A 61 52.50 -20.05 26.88
CA ILE A 61 51.93 -18.80 26.39
C ILE A 61 50.64 -18.45 27.15
N GLY A 62 50.37 -17.16 27.36
CA GLY A 62 49.15 -16.70 28.02
C GLY A 62 47.94 -16.82 27.10
N ALA A 63 46.84 -17.42 27.56
CA ALA A 63 45.63 -17.58 26.78
C ALA A 63 44.99 -16.20 26.44
N PRO A 64 44.36 -16.03 25.26
CA PRO A 64 43.72 -14.78 24.90
C PRO A 64 42.58 -14.44 25.86
N HIS A 65 42.57 -13.21 26.38
CA HIS A 65 41.54 -12.73 27.30
C HIS A 65 40.61 -11.68 26.69
N ASN A 66 40.94 -11.11 25.52
CA ASN A 66 40.09 -10.20 24.77
C ASN A 66 40.15 -10.51 23.26
N LEU A 67 39.23 -9.94 22.48
CA LEU A 67 39.09 -10.23 21.05
C LEU A 67 40.34 -9.87 20.25
N SER A 68 40.99 -8.76 20.58
CA SER A 68 42.19 -8.30 19.87
C SER A 68 43.32 -9.33 19.99
N GLN A 69 43.56 -9.84 21.20
CA GLN A 69 44.56 -10.89 21.42
C GLN A 69 44.17 -12.22 20.78
N LEU A 70 42.87 -12.55 20.78
CA LEU A 70 42.38 -13.77 20.13
C LEU A 70 42.61 -13.74 18.61
N ILE A 71 42.48 -12.56 17.98
CA ILE A 71 42.81 -12.37 16.56
C ILE A 71 44.32 -12.49 16.34
N GLU A 72 45.15 -11.85 17.18
CA GLU A 72 46.63 -11.93 17.06
C GLU A 72 47.19 -13.35 17.19
N TRP A 73 46.47 -14.24 17.87
CA TRP A 73 46.81 -15.66 18.00
C TRP A 73 46.64 -16.47 16.70
N VAL A 74 45.93 -15.93 15.71
CA VAL A 74 45.76 -16.59 14.40
C VAL A 74 47.08 -16.57 13.64
N GLN A 75 47.69 -17.74 13.44
CA GLN A 75 49.01 -17.87 12.81
C GLN A 75 49.04 -17.43 11.33
N ASP A 76 47.94 -17.65 10.62
CA ASP A 76 47.77 -17.24 9.23
C ASP A 76 47.55 -15.72 9.13
N LYS A 77 48.50 -15.03 8.49
CA LYS A 77 48.50 -13.57 8.38
C LYS A 77 47.32 -13.04 7.58
N ASP A 78 46.98 -13.67 6.46
CA ASP A 78 45.88 -13.21 5.59
C ASP A 78 44.54 -13.36 6.32
N ARG A 79 44.35 -14.47 7.05
CA ARG A 79 43.17 -14.65 7.91
C ARG A 79 43.11 -13.61 9.03
N ARG A 80 44.25 -13.31 9.67
CA ARG A 80 44.33 -12.31 10.73
C ARG A 80 43.93 -10.92 10.23
N ASP A 81 44.44 -10.51 9.07
CA ASP A 81 44.14 -9.22 8.45
C ASP A 81 42.65 -9.09 8.11
N VAL A 82 42.04 -10.16 7.56
CA VAL A 82 40.59 -10.20 7.30
C VAL A 82 39.77 -10.05 8.58
N LEU A 83 40.13 -10.76 9.66
CA LEU A 83 39.42 -10.68 10.95
C LEU A 83 39.55 -9.27 11.55
N ASN A 84 40.75 -8.68 11.49
CA ASN A 84 41.00 -7.31 11.95
C ASN A 84 40.14 -6.28 11.20
N LEU A 85 40.03 -6.40 9.87
CA LEU A 85 39.18 -5.51 9.07
C LEU A 85 37.69 -5.71 9.40
N PHE A 86 37.24 -6.97 9.51
CA PHE A 86 35.85 -7.32 9.81
C PHE A 86 35.39 -6.77 11.17
N PHE A 87 36.14 -7.02 12.24
CA PHE A 87 35.77 -6.55 13.57
C PHE A 87 35.98 -5.04 13.76
N ARG A 88 36.71 -4.36 12.87
CA ARG A 88 36.72 -2.88 12.81
C ARG A 88 35.50 -2.29 12.09
N GLY A 89 34.64 -3.12 11.50
CA GLY A 89 33.44 -2.68 10.79
C GLY A 89 33.68 -2.25 9.34
N HIS A 90 34.76 -2.70 8.70
CA HIS A 90 34.96 -2.46 7.28
C HIS A 90 33.93 -3.21 6.42
N SER A 91 33.45 -2.55 5.38
CA SER A 91 32.61 -3.17 4.35
C SER A 91 33.46 -3.92 3.35
N PHE A 92 33.02 -5.13 2.97
CA PHE A 92 33.68 -5.96 1.96
C PHE A 92 32.85 -6.01 0.67
N PRO A 93 33.49 -6.12 -0.51
CA PRO A 93 32.81 -6.31 -1.78
C PRO A 93 31.90 -7.56 -1.78
N PRO A 94 30.78 -7.56 -2.52
CA PRO A 94 29.81 -8.67 -2.56
C PRO A 94 30.46 -10.03 -2.81
N GLU A 95 31.40 -10.10 -3.75
CA GLU A 95 32.12 -11.31 -4.14
C GLU A 95 33.01 -11.91 -3.03
N GLN A 96 33.38 -11.13 -2.01
CA GLN A 96 34.21 -11.57 -0.89
C GLN A 96 33.41 -11.85 0.38
N LYS A 97 32.16 -11.35 0.49
CA LYS A 97 31.35 -11.43 1.72
C LYS A 97 31.16 -12.86 2.22
N ALA A 98 30.83 -13.80 1.35
CA ALA A 98 30.61 -15.19 1.73
C ALA A 98 31.86 -15.84 2.35
N ASN A 99 33.03 -15.56 1.76
CA ASN A 99 34.30 -16.09 2.25
C ASN A 99 34.72 -15.46 3.59
N VAL A 100 34.53 -14.14 3.75
CA VAL A 100 34.79 -13.44 5.01
C VAL A 100 33.89 -13.98 6.12
N GLN A 101 32.59 -14.15 5.85
CA GLN A 101 31.64 -14.72 6.81
C GLN A 101 32.02 -16.15 7.22
N GLN A 102 32.45 -16.97 6.27
CA GLN A 102 32.94 -18.32 6.57
C GLN A 102 34.21 -18.28 7.44
N THR A 103 35.14 -17.37 7.16
CA THR A 103 36.37 -17.18 7.94
C THR A 103 36.06 -16.78 9.39
N VAL A 104 35.14 -15.83 9.59
CA VAL A 104 34.68 -15.38 10.91
C VAL A 104 33.99 -16.50 11.66
N ARG A 105 33.11 -17.27 10.99
CA ARG A 105 32.41 -18.41 11.61
C ARG A 105 33.40 -19.46 12.10
N VAL A 106 34.37 -19.84 11.29
CA VAL A 106 35.41 -20.82 11.66
C VAL A 106 36.26 -20.32 12.81
N PHE A 107 36.65 -19.03 12.79
CA PHE A 107 37.41 -18.40 13.87
C PHE A 107 36.67 -18.46 15.22
N LEU A 108 35.35 -18.25 15.23
CA LEU A 108 34.56 -18.18 16.46
C LEU A 108 34.06 -19.55 16.96
N GLN A 109 34.15 -20.63 16.17
CA GLN A 109 33.52 -21.92 16.50
C GLN A 109 34.13 -22.62 17.74
N ASN A 110 35.44 -22.48 17.96
CA ASN A 110 36.18 -23.16 19.04
C ASN A 110 37.05 -22.21 19.89
N ARG A 111 36.64 -20.94 20.00
CA ARG A 111 37.39 -19.94 20.76
C ARG A 111 37.35 -20.18 22.27
N CYS A 112 38.35 -19.67 22.99
CA CYS A 112 38.29 -19.54 24.45
C CYS A 112 37.27 -18.46 24.89
N PRO A 113 36.78 -18.51 26.14
CA PRO A 113 36.07 -17.40 26.75
C PRO A 113 36.96 -16.16 26.84
N ILE A 114 36.39 -14.99 26.54
CA ILE A 114 37.06 -13.68 26.59
C ILE A 114 36.20 -12.66 27.33
N GLU A 115 36.77 -11.53 27.75
CA GLU A 115 36.11 -10.49 28.53
C GLU A 115 34.81 -9.97 27.90
N GLU A 116 34.78 -9.84 26.57
CA GLU A 116 33.61 -9.41 25.81
C GLU A 116 32.39 -10.33 26.02
N ASP A 117 32.60 -11.58 26.43
CA ASP A 117 31.52 -12.51 26.74
C ASP A 117 30.69 -12.09 27.96
N SER A 118 31.23 -11.24 28.84
CA SER A 118 30.50 -10.69 29.99
C SER A 118 29.24 -9.92 29.57
N TYR A 119 29.24 -9.32 28.37
CA TYR A 119 28.11 -8.57 27.83
C TYR A 119 27.02 -9.46 27.19
N LYS A 120 27.24 -10.77 27.02
CA LYS A 120 26.26 -11.68 26.38
C LYS A 120 24.88 -11.61 27.03
N LYS A 121 24.83 -11.56 28.37
CA LYS A 121 23.57 -11.58 29.12
C LYS A 121 22.72 -10.34 28.83
N VAL A 122 23.34 -9.16 28.84
CA VAL A 122 22.63 -7.90 28.56
C VAL A 122 22.30 -7.77 27.07
N PHE A 123 23.21 -8.21 26.18
CA PHE A 123 23.01 -8.18 24.73
C PHE A 123 21.89 -9.12 24.24
N ARG A 124 21.68 -10.26 24.91
CA ARG A 124 20.55 -11.18 24.64
C ARG A 124 19.22 -10.69 25.22
N LYS A 125 19.24 -9.76 26.19
CA LYS A 125 18.02 -9.19 26.79
C LYS A 125 17.51 -8.01 25.98
N TYR A 126 18.42 -7.13 25.56
CA TYR A 126 18.09 -5.86 24.90
C TYR A 126 18.50 -5.80 23.42
N ARG A 127 17.73 -5.04 22.64
CA ARG A 127 17.96 -4.75 21.22
C ARG A 127 18.77 -3.47 21.10
N PHE A 128 20.10 -3.60 21.07
CA PHE A 128 21.01 -2.47 20.88
C PHE A 128 21.25 -2.13 19.40
N THR A 129 21.44 -0.84 19.13
CA THR A 129 22.19 -0.35 17.96
C THR A 129 23.69 -0.37 18.27
N GLN A 130 24.55 -0.30 17.25
CA GLN A 130 26.00 -0.21 17.46
C GLN A 130 26.36 1.01 18.33
N ASP A 131 25.79 2.16 17.99
CA ASP A 131 26.05 3.42 18.69
C ASP A 131 25.59 3.40 20.16
N SER A 132 24.36 2.95 20.42
CA SER A 132 23.84 2.85 21.79
C SER A 132 24.66 1.90 22.66
N PHE A 133 25.07 0.75 22.13
CA PHE A 133 25.90 -0.19 22.88
C PHE A 133 27.28 0.40 23.21
N CYS A 134 27.98 0.95 22.21
CA CYS A 134 29.31 1.51 22.40
C CYS A 134 29.29 2.67 23.41
N LYS A 135 28.25 3.52 23.36
CA LYS A 135 28.07 4.63 24.31
C LYS A 135 27.78 4.16 25.74
N ILE A 136 26.89 3.18 25.92
CA ILE A 136 26.46 2.74 27.27
C ILE A 136 27.57 2.00 28.01
N PHE A 137 28.31 1.15 27.31
CA PHE A 137 29.33 0.29 27.92
C PHE A 137 30.75 0.82 27.73
N SER A 138 30.92 1.96 27.04
CA SER A 138 32.22 2.54 26.67
C SER A 138 33.12 1.50 25.98
N GLN A 139 32.53 0.69 25.10
CA GLN A 139 33.20 -0.40 24.40
C GLN A 139 33.46 -0.04 22.93
N PRO A 140 34.54 -0.56 22.31
CA PRO A 140 34.78 -0.36 20.90
C PRO A 140 33.75 -1.09 20.03
N VAL A 141 33.65 -0.66 18.77
CA VAL A 141 32.78 -1.28 17.75
C VAL A 141 33.05 -2.78 17.58
N SER A 142 34.31 -3.20 17.75
CA SER A 142 34.72 -4.60 17.66
C SER A 142 33.99 -5.49 18.67
N THR A 143 33.77 -5.01 19.90
CA THR A 143 32.99 -5.74 20.92
C THR A 143 31.54 -5.93 20.46
N TYR A 144 30.92 -4.91 19.86
CA TYR A 144 29.55 -5.01 19.35
C TYR A 144 29.44 -5.98 18.17
N ILE A 145 30.33 -5.87 17.17
CA ILE A 145 30.35 -6.76 16.00
C ILE A 145 30.62 -8.20 16.44
N TYR A 146 31.52 -8.41 17.39
CA TYR A 146 31.77 -9.72 17.97
C TYR A 146 30.51 -10.32 18.62
N LEU A 147 29.80 -9.54 19.45
CA LEU A 147 28.55 -10.00 20.08
C LEU A 147 27.49 -10.37 19.03
N THR A 148 27.35 -9.62 17.93
CA THR A 148 26.39 -9.97 16.87
C THR A 148 26.70 -11.30 16.18
N GLN A 149 27.97 -11.72 16.13
CA GLN A 149 28.35 -13.00 15.55
C GLN A 149 28.08 -14.19 16.47
N ILE A 150 28.19 -14.00 17.80
CA ILE A 150 28.13 -15.11 18.77
C ILE A 150 26.79 -15.21 19.51
N CYS A 151 25.96 -14.17 19.49
CA CYS A 151 24.65 -14.19 20.11
C CYS A 151 23.59 -13.38 19.34
N LYS A 152 22.37 -13.92 19.34
CA LYS A 152 21.21 -13.18 18.85
C LYS A 152 20.90 -12.02 19.79
N LYS A 153 20.57 -10.86 19.20
CA LYS A 153 20.12 -9.68 19.94
C LYS A 153 18.81 -9.97 20.68
N GLY A 154 18.64 -9.32 21.82
CA GLY A 154 17.38 -9.36 22.56
C GLY A 154 16.24 -8.64 21.85
N LYS A 155 15.04 -8.77 22.44
CA LYS A 155 13.80 -8.18 21.91
C LYS A 155 13.39 -6.88 22.60
N LEU A 156 13.82 -6.65 23.84
CA LEU A 156 13.46 -5.46 24.62
C LEU A 156 14.22 -4.24 24.12
N ASP A 157 13.58 -3.09 24.02
CA ASP A 157 14.28 -1.86 23.64
C ASP A 157 15.37 -1.54 24.69
N TRP A 158 16.60 -1.27 24.25
CA TRP A 158 17.71 -0.97 25.16
C TRP A 158 17.41 0.21 26.08
N ARG A 159 16.53 1.14 25.67
CA ARG A 159 16.10 2.28 26.50
C ARG A 159 15.39 1.85 27.78
N GLN A 160 14.88 0.62 27.84
CA GLN A 160 14.25 0.05 29.04
C GLN A 160 15.26 -0.26 30.14
N ILE A 161 16.56 -0.32 29.84
CA ILE A 161 17.64 -0.56 30.82
C ILE A 161 17.54 0.39 32.01
N ARG A 162 17.16 1.65 31.80
CA ARG A 162 17.01 2.65 32.87
C ARG A 162 16.03 2.22 33.98
N LEU A 163 15.07 1.36 33.66
CA LEU A 163 14.05 0.82 34.58
C LEU A 163 14.41 -0.57 35.11
N ASP A 164 15.47 -1.20 34.61
CA ASP A 164 15.84 -2.56 34.97
C ASP A 164 16.72 -2.59 36.23
N GLU A 165 16.10 -2.83 37.38
CA GLU A 165 16.80 -2.92 38.67
C GLU A 165 17.85 -4.03 38.73
N SER A 166 17.82 -5.00 37.81
CA SER A 166 18.88 -6.02 37.69
C SER A 166 20.19 -5.48 37.09
N GLN A 167 20.20 -4.26 36.55
CA GLN A 167 21.39 -3.58 36.04
C GLN A 167 21.99 -2.63 37.08
N SER A 168 23.32 -2.48 37.02
CA SER A 168 24.02 -1.55 37.91
C SER A 168 23.53 -0.10 37.71
N ILE A 169 23.60 0.70 38.77
CA ILE A 169 23.23 2.12 38.72
C ILE A 169 24.03 2.88 37.65
N HIS A 170 25.29 2.50 37.44
CA HIS A 170 26.16 3.09 36.42
C HIS A 170 25.64 2.82 35.01
N ILE A 171 25.28 1.58 34.68
CA ILE A 171 24.72 1.21 33.37
C ILE A 171 23.37 1.89 33.14
N ARG A 172 22.51 1.96 34.17
CA ARG A 172 21.23 2.66 34.09
C ARG A 172 21.41 4.15 33.81
N ASN A 173 22.35 4.81 34.48
CA ASN A 173 22.67 6.22 34.26
C ASN A 173 23.30 6.47 32.88
N ALA A 174 24.18 5.58 32.42
CA ALA A 174 24.74 5.63 31.07
C ALA A 174 23.65 5.48 30.00
N ALA A 175 22.67 4.60 30.22
CA ALA A 175 21.50 4.48 29.35
C ALA A 175 20.63 5.75 29.35
N ILE A 176 20.41 6.39 30.51
CA ILE A 176 19.70 7.68 30.59
C ILE A 176 20.43 8.78 29.80
N SER A 177 21.76 8.86 29.94
CA SER A 177 22.58 9.82 29.20
C SER A 177 22.56 9.54 27.69
N ALA A 178 22.65 8.28 27.28
CA ALA A 178 22.54 7.88 25.88
C ALA A 178 21.14 8.21 25.31
N ILE A 179 20.07 8.01 26.08
CA ILE A 179 18.70 8.39 25.69
C ILE A 179 18.60 9.90 25.47
N ALA A 180 19.16 10.71 26.37
CA ALA A 180 19.15 12.16 26.25
C ALA A 180 19.87 12.66 24.98
N SER A 181 20.79 11.86 24.43
CA SER A 181 21.43 12.14 23.14
C SER A 181 20.58 11.79 21.92
N GLU A 182 19.50 11.01 22.09
CA GLU A 182 18.61 10.53 21.02
C GLU A 182 17.17 11.06 21.08
N GLY A 183 16.70 11.57 22.24
CA GLY A 183 15.30 12.00 22.42
C GLY A 183 14.98 12.64 23.78
N LEU A 184 13.70 13.02 23.94
CA LEU A 184 13.10 13.60 25.14
C LEU A 184 12.58 12.51 26.07
N LEU A 185 12.98 12.53 27.34
CA LEU A 185 12.42 11.65 28.37
C LEU A 185 11.20 12.32 29.03
N LEU A 186 10.01 11.79 28.78
CA LEU A 186 8.75 12.27 29.37
C LEU A 186 8.18 11.14 30.24
N GLY A 187 8.49 11.17 31.54
CA GLY A 187 8.11 10.12 32.48
C GLY A 187 8.70 8.75 32.10
N ASP A 188 7.84 7.79 31.77
CA ASP A 188 8.19 6.43 31.35
C ASP A 188 8.36 6.28 29.83
N GLN A 189 8.17 7.35 29.04
CA GLN A 189 8.29 7.33 27.59
C GLN A 189 9.53 8.09 27.09
N VAL A 190 10.15 7.56 26.05
CA VAL A 190 11.19 8.27 25.27
C VAL A 190 10.54 8.72 23.98
N LEU A 191 10.45 10.03 23.80
CA LEU A 191 9.89 10.65 22.61
C LEU A 191 11.04 11.08 21.70
N PRO A 192 11.06 10.67 20.42
CA PRO A 192 12.05 11.19 19.48
C PRO A 192 11.98 12.72 19.42
N CYS A 193 13.13 13.39 19.38
CA CYS A 193 13.22 14.84 19.21
C CYS A 193 12.91 15.23 17.75
N SER A 194 11.66 15.03 17.33
CA SER A 194 11.14 15.50 16.05
C SER A 194 9.90 16.36 16.26
N VAL A 195 9.68 17.30 15.35
CA VAL A 195 8.48 18.16 15.37
C VAL A 195 7.20 17.34 15.30
N GLU A 196 7.19 16.26 14.51
CA GLU A 196 6.02 15.40 14.37
C GLU A 196 5.71 14.65 15.68
N GLU A 197 6.69 14.00 16.31
CA GLU A 197 6.45 13.20 17.52
C GLU A 197 6.03 14.06 18.70
N ILE A 198 6.67 15.21 18.89
CA ILE A 198 6.29 16.18 19.93
C ILE A 198 4.89 16.74 19.65
N GLY A 199 4.62 17.15 18.41
CA GLY A 199 3.29 17.61 18.04
C GLY A 199 2.23 16.53 18.25
N LEU A 200 2.48 15.26 17.91
CA LEU A 200 1.51 14.19 18.13
C LEU A 200 1.31 13.85 19.61
N TYR A 201 2.37 13.93 20.42
CA TYR A 201 2.29 13.74 21.86
C TYR A 201 1.33 14.77 22.49
N ILE A 202 1.47 16.04 22.15
CA ILE A 202 0.60 17.11 22.65
C ILE A 202 -0.81 16.95 22.07
N LEU A 203 -0.94 16.70 20.76
CA LEU A 203 -2.24 16.59 20.09
C LEU A 203 -3.09 15.44 20.65
N ARG A 204 -2.46 14.34 21.08
CA ARG A 204 -3.14 13.17 21.66
C ARG A 204 -3.81 13.47 23.01
N GLN A 205 -3.40 14.54 23.71
CA GLN A 205 -4.01 14.96 24.97
C GLN A 205 -5.32 15.73 24.77
N HIS A 206 -5.61 16.15 23.53
CA HIS A 206 -6.84 16.83 23.18
C HIS A 206 -7.97 15.86 22.85
N ASN A 207 -9.16 16.10 23.42
CA ASN A 207 -10.37 15.34 23.15
C ASN A 207 -11.17 15.86 21.94
N SER A 208 -10.81 17.04 21.43
CA SER A 208 -11.50 17.73 20.32
C SER A 208 -10.50 18.27 19.29
N PRO A 209 -10.93 18.53 18.04
CA PRO A 209 -10.08 19.18 17.06
C PRO A 209 -9.56 20.53 17.55
N VAL A 210 -8.29 20.80 17.30
CA VAL A 210 -7.58 22.03 17.72
C VAL A 210 -7.23 22.86 16.50
N ASP A 211 -7.40 24.17 16.57
CA ASP A 211 -6.96 25.05 15.49
C ASP A 211 -5.41 25.11 15.44
N LYS A 212 -4.86 25.34 14.25
CA LYS A 212 -3.42 25.29 14.01
C LYS A 212 -2.64 26.43 14.69
N GLU A 213 -3.29 27.53 15.04
CA GLU A 213 -2.65 28.68 15.67
C GLU A 213 -2.45 28.44 17.15
N THR A 214 -3.53 28.13 17.85
CA THR A 214 -3.50 27.73 19.27
C THR A 214 -2.57 26.53 19.46
N PHE A 215 -2.65 25.54 18.57
CA PHE A 215 -1.82 24.35 18.68
C PHE A 215 -0.32 24.62 18.50
N PHE A 216 0.06 25.58 17.64
CA PHE A 216 1.45 25.98 17.51
C PHE A 216 1.97 26.72 18.75
N LEU A 217 1.13 27.52 19.41
CA LEU A 217 1.49 28.19 20.67
C LEU A 217 1.72 27.18 21.79
N GLU A 218 0.87 26.17 21.90
CA GLU A 218 1.05 25.07 22.87
C GLU A 218 2.37 24.33 22.63
N TYR A 219 2.69 24.03 21.37
CA TYR A 219 3.98 23.41 21.00
C TYR A 219 5.18 24.27 21.43
N CYS A 220 5.16 25.57 21.15
CA CYS A 220 6.23 26.49 21.56
C CYS A 220 6.37 26.57 23.10
N ASN A 221 5.25 26.61 23.82
CA ASN A 221 5.26 26.62 25.28
C ASN A 221 5.86 25.32 25.85
N PHE A 222 5.52 24.18 25.26
CA PHE A 222 6.07 22.88 25.63
C PHE A 222 7.60 22.84 25.45
N LEU A 223 8.11 23.35 24.31
CA LEU A 223 9.56 23.41 24.06
C LEU A 223 10.28 24.31 25.08
N ASN A 224 9.71 25.47 25.41
CA ASN A 224 10.30 26.40 26.37
C ASN A 224 10.40 25.81 27.79
N GLN A 225 9.44 24.97 28.18
CA GLN A 225 9.42 24.32 29.50
C GLN A 225 10.34 23.10 29.59
N SER A 226 10.73 22.50 28.46
CA SER A 226 11.44 21.21 28.39
C SER A 226 12.95 21.33 28.08
N ALA A 227 13.52 22.53 28.18
CA ALA A 227 14.90 22.83 27.77
C ALA A 227 15.98 22.10 28.62
N PRO A 228 17.17 21.77 28.05
CA PRO A 228 17.66 22.13 26.73
C PRO A 228 17.33 21.11 25.63
N LEU A 229 16.77 21.60 24.52
CA LEU A 229 16.38 20.78 23.37
C LEU A 229 17.09 21.18 22.07
N PRO A 230 17.24 20.26 21.10
CA PRO A 230 17.86 20.57 19.81
C PRO A 230 17.14 21.69 19.04
N ASN A 231 17.91 22.64 18.50
CA ASN A 231 17.39 23.77 17.71
C ASN A 231 16.54 23.35 16.50
N VAL A 232 16.68 22.11 16.00
CA VAL A 232 15.88 21.55 14.89
C VAL A 232 14.37 21.51 15.19
N LEU A 233 14.00 21.54 16.47
CA LEU A 233 12.59 21.56 16.91
C LEU A 233 11.95 22.94 16.78
N SER A 234 12.75 24.00 16.74
CA SER A 234 12.27 25.38 16.57
C SER A 234 11.95 25.65 15.11
N VAL A 235 10.69 25.46 14.74
CA VAL A 235 10.20 25.62 13.36
C VAL A 235 9.17 26.74 13.25
N SER A 236 9.00 27.27 12.02
CA SER A 236 7.92 28.21 11.75
C SER A 236 6.55 27.54 11.86
N LYS A 237 5.52 28.32 12.19
CA LYS A 237 4.11 27.91 12.20
C LYS A 237 3.70 27.16 10.92
N HIS A 238 4.13 27.65 9.76
CA HIS A 238 3.83 27.02 8.47
C HIS A 238 4.43 25.61 8.36
N ARG A 239 5.71 25.46 8.74
CA ARG A 239 6.39 24.16 8.71
C ARG A 239 5.77 23.18 9.71
N PHE A 240 5.47 23.63 10.92
CA PHE A 240 4.76 22.83 11.93
C PHE A 240 3.42 22.30 11.41
N ALA A 241 2.57 23.20 10.89
CA ALA A 241 1.28 22.83 10.34
C ALA A 241 1.39 21.86 9.15
N SER A 242 2.39 22.05 8.28
CA SER A 242 2.64 21.17 7.14
C SER A 242 3.06 19.77 7.56
N ILE A 243 3.98 19.65 8.52
CA ILE A 243 4.46 18.36 9.04
C ILE A 243 3.29 17.57 9.64
N LEU A 244 2.53 18.21 10.53
CA LEU A 244 1.43 17.52 11.20
C LEU A 244 0.26 17.22 10.28
N SER A 245 -0.03 18.06 9.29
CA SER A 245 -1.08 17.75 8.31
C SER A 245 -0.71 16.59 7.37
N ALA A 246 0.59 16.34 7.17
CA ALA A 246 1.09 15.23 6.36
C ALA A 246 1.18 13.91 7.14
N SER A 247 1.18 13.96 8.47
CA SER A 247 1.26 12.77 9.32
C SER A 247 0.10 11.80 9.07
N THR A 248 0.41 10.50 9.06
CA THR A 248 -0.62 9.45 8.98
C THR A 248 -1.44 9.34 10.26
N ARG A 249 -0.95 9.91 11.38
CA ARG A 249 -1.58 9.88 12.72
C ARG A 249 -2.45 11.11 13.03
N THR A 250 -2.67 11.97 12.04
CA THR A 250 -3.56 13.12 12.16
C THR A 250 -4.66 13.08 11.12
N ILE A 251 -5.73 13.81 11.40
CA ILE A 251 -6.78 14.12 10.45
C ILE A 251 -7.13 15.61 10.55
N THR A 252 -7.41 16.21 9.39
CA THR A 252 -7.79 17.62 9.28
C THR A 252 -9.30 17.73 9.04
N GLY A 253 -9.98 18.50 9.87
CA GLY A 253 -11.41 18.77 9.80
C GLY A 253 -11.76 20.16 9.24
N GLN A 254 -12.90 20.68 9.68
CA GLN A 254 -13.39 22.00 9.26
C GLN A 254 -12.40 23.12 9.65
N ALA A 255 -12.28 24.14 8.79
CA ALA A 255 -11.35 25.26 8.96
C ALA A 255 -9.87 24.87 9.15
N GLY A 256 -9.50 23.62 8.84
CA GLY A 256 -8.12 23.15 9.00
C GLY A 256 -7.76 22.71 10.42
N ALA A 257 -8.74 22.56 11.33
CA ALA A 257 -8.51 22.05 12.67
C ALA A 257 -7.93 20.63 12.63
N LEU A 258 -6.94 20.35 13.47
CA LEU A 258 -6.23 19.08 13.56
C LEU A 258 -6.80 18.23 14.70
N ARG A 259 -6.89 16.93 14.46
CA ARG A 259 -7.26 15.94 15.49
C ARG A 259 -6.30 14.76 15.41
N PHE A 260 -5.92 14.23 16.57
CA PHE A 260 -5.19 12.97 16.63
C PHE A 260 -6.11 11.82 16.21
N ARG A 261 -5.64 10.98 15.28
CA ARG A 261 -6.37 9.80 14.82
C ARG A 261 -5.37 8.68 14.61
N GLN A 262 -5.52 7.57 15.35
CA GLN A 262 -4.69 6.40 15.08
C GLN A 262 -4.90 5.94 13.65
N SER A 263 -3.83 5.90 12.86
CA SER A 263 -3.88 5.48 11.46
C SER A 263 -4.41 4.05 11.36
N LYS A 264 -5.41 3.84 10.52
CA LYS A 264 -5.93 2.52 10.16
C LYS A 264 -6.02 2.39 8.64
N GLU A 265 -4.91 2.55 7.93
CA GLU A 265 -4.89 2.62 6.47
C GLU A 265 -5.64 1.47 5.78
N ARG A 266 -5.47 0.23 6.27
CA ARG A 266 -6.24 -0.93 5.79
C ARG A 266 -7.74 -0.80 6.02
N ALA A 267 -8.15 -0.26 7.17
CA ALA A 267 -9.56 -0.02 7.48
C ALA A 267 -10.15 1.12 6.65
N ASP A 268 -9.37 2.18 6.41
CA ASP A 268 -9.74 3.33 5.58
C ASP A 268 -9.93 2.88 4.12
N GLY A 269 -9.00 2.10 3.58
CA GLY A 269 -9.13 1.53 2.23
C GLY A 269 -10.37 0.65 2.10
N ALA A 270 -10.65 -0.18 3.10
CA ALA A 270 -11.84 -1.02 3.13
C ALA A 270 -13.14 -0.20 3.24
N MET A 271 -13.14 0.86 4.06
CA MET A 271 -14.26 1.80 4.22
C MET A 271 -14.56 2.50 2.89
N ILE A 272 -13.55 3.06 2.23
CA ILE A 272 -13.74 3.81 0.97
C ILE A 272 -14.33 2.91 -0.12
N LYS A 273 -13.88 1.65 -0.21
CA LYS A 273 -14.45 0.66 -1.15
C LYS A 273 -15.95 0.43 -0.91
N ARG A 274 -16.43 0.56 0.34
CA ARG A 274 -17.84 0.40 0.72
C ARG A 274 -18.69 1.67 0.56
N LEU A 275 -18.09 2.85 0.31
CA LEU A 275 -18.84 4.12 0.12
C LEU A 275 -19.67 4.18 -1.17
N LYS A 276 -19.57 3.18 -2.05
CA LYS A 276 -20.31 3.09 -3.34
C LYS A 276 -20.20 4.38 -4.17
N LEU A 277 -19.00 4.97 -4.22
CA LEU A 277 -18.75 6.27 -4.86
C LEU A 277 -19.19 6.36 -6.33
N TRP A 278 -19.29 5.22 -7.03
CA TRP A 278 -19.78 5.13 -8.41
C TRP A 278 -21.18 5.74 -8.60
N GLN A 279 -22.02 5.75 -7.57
CA GLN A 279 -23.39 6.28 -7.65
C GLN A 279 -23.45 7.80 -7.86
N TYR A 280 -22.33 8.50 -7.63
CA TYR A 280 -22.21 9.94 -7.78
C TYR A 280 -21.57 10.35 -9.12
N ARG A 281 -21.38 9.42 -10.07
CA ARG A 281 -20.77 9.70 -11.37
C ARG A 281 -21.42 10.89 -12.06
N ASN A 282 -20.60 11.82 -12.56
CA ASN A 282 -21.01 13.04 -13.26
C ASN A 282 -21.84 14.01 -12.39
N GLN A 283 -21.65 14.00 -11.07
CA GLN A 283 -22.34 14.90 -10.15
C GLN A 283 -21.35 15.78 -9.36
N TYR A 284 -21.77 17.02 -9.14
CA TYR A 284 -21.22 17.94 -8.15
C TYR A 284 -22.04 17.82 -6.86
N ILE A 285 -21.41 17.36 -5.78
CA ILE A 285 -22.08 17.11 -4.49
C ILE A 285 -21.27 17.61 -3.31
N SER A 286 -21.94 17.87 -2.19
CA SER A 286 -21.29 18.00 -0.88
C SER A 286 -20.88 16.62 -0.38
N ALA A 287 -19.69 16.51 0.23
CA ALA A 287 -19.26 15.32 0.97
C ALA A 287 -20.23 14.94 2.10
N GLU A 288 -21.09 15.86 2.55
CA GLU A 288 -22.15 15.59 3.52
C GLU A 288 -23.16 14.54 3.03
N ILE A 289 -23.43 14.49 1.72
CA ILE A 289 -24.29 13.46 1.11
C ILE A 289 -23.66 12.07 1.28
N ILE A 290 -22.34 11.96 1.07
CA ILE A 290 -21.61 10.70 1.22
C ILE A 290 -21.57 10.31 2.70
N TYR A 291 -21.25 11.26 3.58
CA TYR A 291 -21.17 11.06 5.02
C TYR A 291 -22.48 10.50 5.58
N LYS A 292 -23.62 11.11 5.22
CA LYS A 292 -24.95 10.68 5.66
C LYS A 292 -25.33 9.31 5.11
N ASN A 293 -25.05 9.04 3.84
CA ASN A 293 -25.38 7.76 3.20
C ASN A 293 -24.54 6.59 3.73
N ALA A 294 -23.41 6.87 4.38
CA ALA A 294 -22.47 5.88 4.90
C ALA A 294 -22.15 6.09 6.40
N ALA A 295 -23.11 6.55 7.20
CA ALA A 295 -22.90 6.92 8.60
C ALA A 295 -22.25 5.82 9.45
N THR A 296 -22.66 4.56 9.25
CA THR A 296 -22.07 3.39 9.95
C THR A 296 -20.61 3.14 9.58
N GLU A 297 -20.20 3.49 8.36
CA GLU A 297 -18.81 3.38 7.94
C GLU A 297 -17.98 4.54 8.50
N MET A 298 -18.55 5.74 8.60
CA MET A 298 -17.91 6.91 9.23
C MET A 298 -17.60 6.64 10.71
N GLU A 299 -18.57 6.08 11.44
CA GLU A 299 -18.41 5.74 12.86
C GLU A 299 -17.30 4.70 13.08
N LYS A 300 -17.32 3.59 12.33
CA LYS A 300 -16.29 2.54 12.42
C LYS A 300 -14.88 3.05 12.13
N ALA A 301 -14.78 4.00 11.20
CA ALA A 301 -13.52 4.61 10.81
C ALA A 301 -13.14 5.80 11.70
N ASP A 302 -13.94 6.20 12.69
CA ASP A 302 -13.71 7.41 13.49
C ASP A 302 -13.54 8.66 12.60
N ILE A 303 -14.49 8.87 11.67
CA ILE A 303 -14.62 10.07 10.85
C ILE A 303 -15.79 10.88 11.40
N GLN A 304 -15.50 12.08 11.88
CA GLN A 304 -16.47 12.87 12.66
C GLN A 304 -17.26 13.88 11.83
N ASN A 305 -16.78 14.21 10.63
CA ASN A 305 -17.44 15.20 9.77
C ASN A 305 -17.04 15.06 8.28
N PRO A 306 -17.76 15.73 7.35
CA PRO A 306 -17.46 15.66 5.92
C PRO A 306 -16.08 16.19 5.50
N TYR A 307 -15.46 17.08 6.28
CA TYR A 307 -14.12 17.60 5.98
C TYR A 307 -13.04 16.57 6.29
N GLU A 308 -13.19 15.82 7.38
CA GLU A 308 -12.34 14.67 7.70
C GLU A 308 -12.44 13.59 6.61
N LEU A 309 -13.65 13.33 6.09
CA LEU A 309 -13.84 12.41 4.96
C LEU A 309 -13.06 12.86 3.71
N ILE A 310 -13.03 14.17 3.41
CA ILE A 310 -12.24 14.71 2.30
C ILE A 310 -10.75 14.48 2.52
N THR A 311 -10.25 14.71 3.74
CA THR A 311 -8.86 14.44 4.10
C THR A 311 -8.49 12.98 3.88
N VAL A 312 -9.38 12.06 4.25
CA VAL A 312 -9.18 10.62 4.01
C VAL A 312 -9.24 10.28 2.52
N LEU A 313 -10.22 10.76 1.76
CA LEU A 313 -10.32 10.50 0.31
C LEU A 313 -9.05 10.92 -0.45
N LYS A 314 -8.44 12.04 -0.07
CA LYS A 314 -7.18 12.52 -0.67
C LYS A 314 -6.00 11.56 -0.50
N LYS A 315 -6.03 10.68 0.52
CA LYS A 315 -5.00 9.66 0.75
C LYS A 315 -5.12 8.47 -0.24
N PHE A 316 -6.19 8.40 -1.04
CA PHE A 316 -6.44 7.31 -1.98
C PHE A 316 -6.53 7.84 -3.42
N PRO A 317 -5.40 8.24 -4.02
CA PRO A 317 -5.36 8.84 -5.36
C PRO A 317 -5.91 7.89 -6.43
N ASP A 318 -5.66 6.58 -6.32
CA ASP A 318 -6.18 5.59 -7.28
C ASP A 318 -7.71 5.54 -7.31
N ILE A 319 -8.34 5.69 -6.15
CA ILE A 319 -9.79 5.73 -6.02
C ILE A 319 -10.32 7.05 -6.59
N CYS A 320 -9.64 8.16 -6.31
CA CYS A 320 -9.97 9.45 -6.87
C CYS A 320 -9.87 9.43 -8.41
N ALA A 321 -8.82 8.83 -8.96
CA ALA A 321 -8.63 8.66 -10.40
C ALA A 321 -9.74 7.77 -10.99
N LYS A 322 -10.03 6.61 -10.38
CA LYS A 322 -11.09 5.69 -10.83
C LYS A 322 -12.45 6.38 -11.00
N TYR A 323 -12.82 7.25 -10.05
CA TYR A 323 -14.10 7.95 -10.07
C TYR A 323 -14.01 9.39 -10.59
N HIS A 324 -12.85 9.81 -11.11
CA HIS A 324 -12.58 11.15 -11.61
C HIS A 324 -13.00 12.25 -10.62
N ILE A 325 -12.59 12.10 -9.36
CA ILE A 325 -12.97 13.00 -8.26
C ILE A 325 -12.07 14.23 -8.28
N THR A 326 -12.68 15.40 -8.43
CA THR A 326 -12.04 16.70 -8.24
C THR A 326 -12.50 17.32 -6.94
N PHE A 327 -11.56 17.76 -6.11
CA PHE A 327 -11.84 18.46 -4.86
C PHE A 327 -12.09 19.94 -5.16
N ALA A 328 -13.36 20.36 -5.13
CA ALA A 328 -13.73 21.77 -5.25
C ALA A 328 -13.52 22.50 -3.92
N LYS A 329 -14.09 23.70 -3.75
CA LYS A 329 -14.11 24.39 -2.44
C LYS A 329 -14.76 23.45 -1.41
N ALA A 330 -13.97 22.98 -0.44
CA ALA A 330 -14.44 22.04 0.57
C ALA A 330 -15.73 22.57 1.26
N PRO A 331 -16.73 21.71 1.51
CA PRO A 331 -16.70 20.25 1.41
C PRO A 331 -17.23 19.68 0.08
N PHE A 332 -17.11 20.40 -1.04
CA PHE A 332 -17.68 19.95 -2.32
C PHE A 332 -16.72 19.12 -3.17
N LEU A 333 -17.30 18.13 -3.86
CA LEU A 333 -16.64 17.19 -4.75
C LEU A 333 -17.33 17.22 -6.11
N ALA A 334 -16.56 17.20 -7.19
CA ALA A 334 -17.06 16.96 -8.54
C ALA A 334 -16.59 15.59 -9.01
N PHE A 335 -17.52 14.73 -9.42
CA PHE A 335 -17.23 13.41 -9.99
C PHE A 335 -17.33 13.51 -11.51
N GLY A 336 -16.30 13.12 -12.25
CA GLY A 336 -16.30 13.16 -13.72
C GLY A 336 -16.62 14.56 -14.23
N THR A 337 -17.63 14.69 -15.09
CA THR A 337 -18.07 15.98 -15.66
C THR A 337 -19.07 16.75 -14.78
N GLY A 338 -19.12 16.44 -13.47
CA GLY A 338 -20.07 17.04 -12.53
C GLY A 338 -20.02 18.56 -12.51
N ASN A 339 -21.12 19.21 -12.85
CA ASN A 339 -21.23 20.67 -12.94
C ASN A 339 -22.56 21.15 -12.32
N SER A 340 -22.47 22.10 -11.38
CA SER A 340 -23.62 22.57 -10.63
C SER A 340 -24.68 23.30 -11.47
N ILE A 341 -24.29 23.97 -12.56
CA ILE A 341 -25.21 24.65 -13.48
C ILE A 341 -25.93 23.62 -14.34
N THR A 342 -25.19 22.70 -14.97
CA THR A 342 -25.79 21.62 -15.78
C THR A 342 -26.74 20.76 -14.96
N GLN A 343 -26.36 20.41 -13.73
CA GLN A 343 -27.24 19.68 -12.80
C GLN A 343 -28.50 20.47 -12.44
N LEU A 344 -28.40 21.78 -12.24
CA LEU A 344 -29.57 22.62 -11.99
C LEU A 344 -30.50 22.66 -13.21
N GLN A 345 -29.94 22.76 -14.42
CA GLN A 345 -30.72 22.72 -15.66
C GLN A 345 -31.40 21.37 -15.87
N ASP A 346 -30.73 20.26 -15.56
CA ASP A 346 -31.33 18.93 -15.65
C ASP A 346 -32.43 18.73 -14.61
N LEU A 347 -32.24 19.24 -13.39
CA LEU A 347 -33.27 19.26 -12.36
C LEU A 347 -34.48 20.12 -12.78
N LEU A 348 -34.23 21.25 -13.45
CA LEU A 348 -35.29 22.07 -14.04
C LEU A 348 -36.04 21.32 -15.16
N LYS A 349 -35.33 20.60 -16.05
CA LYS A 349 -35.96 19.77 -17.10
C LYS A 349 -36.85 18.69 -16.51
N GLU A 350 -36.49 18.15 -15.34
CA GLU A 350 -37.26 17.12 -14.65
C GLU A 350 -38.52 17.68 -13.99
N LEU A 351 -38.41 18.84 -13.34
CA LEU A 351 -39.44 19.34 -12.42
C LEU A 351 -40.25 20.52 -12.97
N SER A 352 -39.87 21.08 -14.11
CA SER A 352 -40.59 22.19 -14.76
C SER A 352 -42.04 21.80 -15.08
N PRO A 353 -43.03 22.65 -14.78
CA PRO A 353 -42.91 23.97 -14.14
C PRO A 353 -42.73 23.89 -12.60
N ILE A 354 -41.77 24.66 -12.04
CA ILE A 354 -41.45 24.65 -10.60
C ILE A 354 -41.08 26.04 -10.05
N SER A 355 -41.44 26.34 -8.80
CA SER A 355 -41.02 27.59 -8.13
C SER A 355 -39.53 27.58 -7.79
N GLY A 356 -38.90 28.76 -7.77
CA GLY A 356 -37.49 28.88 -7.40
C GLY A 356 -37.16 28.34 -6.01
N GLU A 357 -38.07 28.52 -5.05
CA GLU A 357 -37.92 28.00 -3.68
C GLU A 357 -37.89 26.47 -3.66
N ARG A 358 -38.87 25.82 -4.30
CA ARG A 358 -38.93 24.35 -4.37
C ARG A 358 -37.76 23.77 -5.15
N LEU A 359 -37.35 24.41 -6.24
CA LEU A 359 -36.19 23.99 -7.03
C LEU A 359 -34.90 24.04 -6.21
N ALA A 360 -34.70 25.10 -5.43
CA ALA A 360 -33.52 25.23 -4.56
C ALA A 360 -33.51 24.22 -3.41
N GLN A 361 -34.66 23.97 -2.79
CA GLN A 361 -34.80 22.94 -1.74
C GLN A 361 -34.52 21.54 -2.28
N GLU A 362 -35.02 21.23 -3.47
CA GLU A 362 -34.78 19.92 -4.09
C GLU A 362 -33.32 19.75 -4.52
N TYR A 363 -32.65 20.82 -4.96
CA TYR A 363 -31.21 20.81 -5.21
C TYR A 363 -30.41 20.57 -3.92
N GLU A 364 -30.76 21.23 -2.81
CA GLU A 364 -30.12 20.99 -1.51
C GLU A 364 -30.28 19.54 -1.07
N ARG A 365 -31.49 19.01 -1.18
CA ARG A 365 -31.80 17.63 -0.78
C ARG A 365 -30.99 16.60 -1.57
N ARG A 366 -30.83 16.80 -2.88
CA ARG A 366 -30.13 15.84 -3.76
C ARG A 366 -28.60 15.97 -3.71
N TYR A 367 -28.08 17.19 -3.61
CA TYR A 367 -26.65 17.45 -3.84
C TYR A 367 -25.94 18.10 -2.64
N GLY A 368 -26.66 18.51 -1.60
CA GLY A 368 -26.11 19.04 -0.34
C GLY A 368 -25.61 20.48 -0.41
N LEU A 369 -25.94 21.24 -1.46
CA LEU A 369 -25.69 22.68 -1.51
C LEU A 369 -26.88 23.44 -0.92
N LYS A 370 -26.65 24.27 0.11
CA LYS A 370 -27.71 25.01 0.82
C LYS A 370 -28.64 25.76 -0.13
N ALA A 371 -29.96 25.62 0.06
CA ALA A 371 -30.98 26.20 -0.79
C ALA A 371 -30.83 27.72 -0.92
N ASN A 372 -30.45 28.41 0.16
CA ASN A 372 -30.16 29.84 0.09
C ASN A 372 -28.99 30.17 -0.85
N THR A 373 -27.93 29.37 -0.84
CA THR A 373 -26.81 29.50 -1.78
C THR A 373 -27.23 29.20 -3.21
N VAL A 374 -28.07 28.18 -3.44
CA VAL A 374 -28.64 27.89 -4.76
C VAL A 374 -29.45 29.08 -5.27
N LYS A 375 -30.31 29.67 -4.42
CA LYS A 375 -31.14 30.84 -4.75
C LYS A 375 -30.29 32.05 -5.15
N VAL A 376 -29.29 32.38 -4.36
CA VAL A 376 -28.46 33.58 -4.58
C VAL A 376 -27.49 33.40 -5.76
N ARG A 377 -26.93 32.19 -5.93
CA ARG A 377 -25.85 31.94 -6.89
C ARG A 377 -26.31 31.27 -8.18
N LEU A 378 -27.04 30.14 -8.09
CA LEU A 378 -27.29 29.28 -9.25
C LEU A 378 -28.57 29.65 -10.00
N LEU A 379 -29.63 30.09 -9.31
CA LEU A 379 -30.90 30.42 -9.98
C LEU A 379 -30.77 31.57 -11.01
N LYS A 380 -29.79 32.47 -10.82
CA LYS A 380 -29.49 33.53 -11.80
C LYS A 380 -29.13 32.98 -13.18
N GLU A 381 -28.46 31.83 -13.22
CA GLU A 381 -28.01 31.16 -14.45
C GLU A 381 -29.18 30.57 -15.27
N ILE A 382 -30.34 30.38 -14.64
CA ILE A 382 -31.57 29.88 -15.28
C ILE A 382 -32.68 30.93 -15.33
N SER A 383 -32.35 32.19 -15.06
CA SER A 383 -33.27 33.33 -15.14
C SER A 383 -34.02 33.46 -16.49
N PRO A 384 -33.48 33.05 -17.66
CA PRO A 384 -34.25 33.08 -18.92
C PRO A 384 -35.53 32.23 -18.90
N TYR A 385 -35.62 31.24 -18.00
CA TYR A 385 -36.78 30.37 -17.86
C TYR A 385 -37.78 30.88 -16.81
N LEU A 386 -37.50 32.00 -16.12
CA LEU A 386 -38.36 32.52 -15.06
C LEU A 386 -39.53 33.34 -15.63
N ARG A 387 -40.77 32.96 -15.32
CA ARG A 387 -41.99 33.73 -15.62
C ARG A 387 -42.98 33.67 -14.47
N ASN A 388 -43.50 34.82 -14.06
CA ASN A 388 -44.50 34.94 -12.98
C ASN A 388 -44.12 34.16 -11.69
N GLY A 389 -42.83 34.14 -11.34
CA GLY A 389 -42.32 33.44 -10.14
C GLY A 389 -42.11 31.93 -10.30
N VAL A 390 -42.29 31.37 -11.51
CA VAL A 390 -42.14 29.94 -11.82
C VAL A 390 -41.09 29.78 -12.92
N TYR A 391 -40.19 28.81 -12.76
CA TYR A 391 -39.25 28.42 -13.81
C TYR A 391 -39.93 27.42 -14.75
N ASP A 392 -40.03 27.78 -16.02
CA ASP A 392 -40.65 27.02 -17.10
C ASP A 392 -39.79 27.07 -18.38
N LEU A 393 -39.44 25.89 -18.91
CA LEU A 393 -38.60 25.73 -20.10
C LEU A 393 -39.28 26.13 -21.42
N GLN A 394 -40.57 26.49 -21.43
CA GLN A 394 -41.33 26.86 -22.65
C GLN A 394 -41.13 25.87 -23.80
N THR A 395 -41.60 24.64 -23.60
CA THR A 395 -41.59 23.62 -24.66
C THR A 395 -42.36 24.16 -25.89
N ARG A 396 -41.69 24.41 -27.02
CA ARG A 396 -42.37 24.83 -28.26
C ARG A 396 -42.86 23.59 -28.98
N SER A 397 -44.15 23.52 -29.30
CA SER A 397 -44.66 22.44 -30.16
C SER A 397 -44.09 22.57 -31.57
N ILE A 398 -43.64 21.45 -32.13
CA ILE A 398 -43.32 21.34 -33.56
C ILE A 398 -44.61 21.40 -34.39
N THR A 399 -44.58 22.08 -35.53
CA THR A 399 -45.71 22.11 -36.48
C THR A 399 -45.75 20.85 -37.34
N ASP A 400 -46.90 20.53 -37.95
CA ASP A 400 -47.04 19.33 -38.80
C ASP A 400 -46.06 19.32 -39.98
N LYS A 401 -45.79 20.48 -40.58
CA LYS A 401 -44.80 20.62 -41.66
C LYS A 401 -43.36 20.34 -41.18
N GLN A 402 -43.04 20.71 -39.94
CA GLN A 402 -41.74 20.41 -39.32
C GLN A 402 -41.64 18.93 -38.92
N ILE A 403 -42.73 18.34 -38.40
CA ILE A 403 -42.86 16.90 -38.14
C ILE A 403 -42.54 16.11 -39.41
N GLU A 404 -43.18 16.45 -40.53
CA GLU A 404 -42.98 15.75 -41.80
C GLU A 404 -41.53 15.88 -42.29
N GLY A 405 -40.96 17.09 -42.21
CA GLY A 405 -39.59 17.37 -42.65
C GLY A 405 -38.52 16.67 -41.81
N ILE A 406 -38.72 16.54 -40.49
CA ILE A 406 -37.79 15.84 -39.58
C ILE A 406 -37.98 14.33 -39.72
N SER A 407 -39.22 13.84 -39.76
CA SER A 407 -39.52 12.40 -39.84
C SER A 407 -38.95 11.76 -41.11
N LYS A 408 -38.94 12.47 -42.24
CA LYS A 408 -38.31 12.01 -43.49
C LYS A 408 -36.79 11.77 -43.37
N MET A 409 -36.12 12.45 -42.44
CA MET A 409 -34.68 12.28 -42.22
C MET A 409 -34.36 11.19 -41.19
N LEU A 410 -35.36 10.77 -40.40
CA LEU A 410 -35.21 9.75 -39.36
C LEU A 410 -35.70 8.36 -39.85
N THR A 411 -34.95 7.72 -40.74
CA THR A 411 -35.23 6.40 -41.35
C THR A 411 -34.85 5.14 -40.53
N LYS A 412 -33.80 5.21 -39.71
CA LYS A 412 -33.31 4.17 -38.78
C LYS A 412 -34.15 4.02 -37.50
N PRO A 413 -34.15 2.83 -36.87
CA PRO A 413 -34.86 2.57 -35.62
C PRO A 413 -34.31 3.33 -34.41
N TRP A 414 -33.05 3.79 -34.45
CA TRP A 414 -32.42 4.60 -33.42
C TRP A 414 -31.29 5.49 -33.99
N TYR A 415 -30.85 6.45 -33.17
CA TYR A 415 -29.84 7.47 -33.46
C TYR A 415 -29.08 7.89 -32.22
N ILE A 416 -27.87 8.39 -32.41
CA ILE A 416 -27.13 9.17 -31.42
C ILE A 416 -27.74 10.57 -31.32
N VAL A 417 -27.84 11.12 -30.11
CA VAL A 417 -28.51 12.42 -29.85
C VAL A 417 -27.91 13.54 -30.71
N GLU A 418 -26.60 13.59 -30.83
CA GLU A 418 -25.83 14.58 -31.58
C GLU A 418 -26.23 14.64 -33.06
N ASP A 419 -26.55 13.49 -33.67
CA ASP A 419 -27.00 13.45 -35.06
C ASP A 419 -28.42 13.98 -35.21
N VAL A 420 -29.29 13.69 -34.24
CA VAL A 420 -30.65 14.25 -34.23
C VAL A 420 -30.61 15.76 -33.96
N GLN A 421 -29.68 16.25 -33.14
CA GLN A 421 -29.47 17.69 -32.95
C GLN A 421 -29.11 18.38 -34.27
N LYS A 422 -28.23 17.79 -35.09
CA LYS A 422 -27.90 18.32 -36.43
C LYS A 422 -29.15 18.37 -37.33
N ILE A 423 -29.97 17.32 -37.32
CA ILE A 423 -31.23 17.25 -38.09
C ILE A 423 -32.18 18.37 -37.65
N PHE A 424 -32.44 18.51 -36.35
CA PHE A 424 -33.31 19.55 -35.82
C PHE A 424 -32.75 20.95 -36.14
N LYS A 425 -31.44 21.18 -35.97
CA LYS A 425 -30.79 22.46 -36.33
C LYS A 425 -30.99 22.82 -37.80
N SER A 426 -30.96 21.84 -38.71
CA SER A 426 -31.21 22.07 -40.14
C SER A 426 -32.66 22.44 -40.48
N LYS A 427 -33.66 22.02 -39.67
CA LYS A 427 -35.09 22.20 -39.96
C LYS A 427 -35.76 23.32 -39.19
N VAL A 428 -35.33 23.56 -37.95
CA VAL A 428 -35.94 24.56 -37.05
C VAL A 428 -34.96 25.68 -36.64
N GLY A 429 -33.74 25.68 -37.21
CA GLY A 429 -32.75 26.73 -37.06
C GLY A 429 -32.00 26.70 -35.74
N THR A 430 -31.37 27.83 -35.38
CA THR A 430 -30.48 27.96 -34.21
C THR A 430 -31.18 27.76 -32.86
N ARG A 431 -32.51 27.81 -32.80
CA ARG A 431 -33.33 27.58 -31.58
C ARG A 431 -33.79 26.13 -31.42
N TYR A 432 -33.11 25.18 -32.06
CA TYR A 432 -33.51 23.77 -32.12
C TYR A 432 -33.70 23.11 -30.75
N GLU A 433 -32.98 23.55 -29.72
CA GLU A 433 -33.07 23.04 -28.35
C GLU A 433 -34.47 23.20 -27.74
N ALA A 434 -35.18 24.28 -28.09
CA ALA A 434 -36.56 24.50 -27.65
C ALA A 434 -37.58 23.54 -28.30
N TYR A 435 -37.18 22.88 -29.40
CA TYR A 435 -38.01 21.92 -30.14
C TYR A 435 -37.60 20.45 -29.89
N LEU A 436 -36.37 20.17 -29.46
CA LEU A 436 -35.89 18.81 -29.15
C LEU A 436 -36.34 18.35 -27.74
N SER A 437 -37.63 18.44 -27.48
CA SER A 437 -38.26 18.02 -26.23
C SER A 437 -38.71 16.57 -26.27
N THR A 438 -38.89 15.96 -25.09
CA THR A 438 -39.45 14.60 -24.99
C THR A 438 -40.86 14.51 -25.59
N GLU A 439 -41.66 15.57 -25.47
CA GLU A 439 -43.00 15.64 -26.06
C GLU A 439 -42.95 15.63 -27.59
N ASN A 440 -42.10 16.47 -28.19
CA ASN A 440 -41.97 16.57 -29.64
C ASN A 440 -41.34 15.31 -30.24
N LEU A 441 -40.37 14.69 -29.57
CA LEU A 441 -39.83 13.39 -29.97
C LEU A 441 -40.92 12.32 -30.02
N ARG A 442 -41.87 12.31 -29.06
CA ARG A 442 -43.01 11.38 -29.09
C ARG A 442 -43.93 11.63 -30.29
N LYS A 443 -44.19 12.89 -30.65
CA LYS A 443 -45.01 13.27 -31.82
C LYS A 443 -44.40 12.77 -33.14
N ILE A 444 -43.07 12.74 -33.25
CA ILE A 444 -42.36 12.19 -34.43
C ILE A 444 -42.03 10.68 -34.32
N GLY A 445 -42.57 9.97 -33.32
CA GLY A 445 -42.41 8.52 -33.23
C GLY A 445 -41.17 8.02 -32.47
N PHE A 446 -40.55 8.85 -31.63
CA PHE A 446 -39.31 8.54 -30.91
C PHE A 446 -39.37 8.79 -29.40
N ARG A 447 -38.44 8.18 -28.67
CA ARG A 447 -38.15 8.39 -27.24
C ARG A 447 -36.65 8.62 -27.09
N LYS A 448 -36.22 9.25 -25.98
CA LYS A 448 -34.78 9.50 -25.72
C LYS A 448 -34.31 8.89 -24.41
N THR A 449 -33.05 8.47 -24.42
CA THR A 449 -32.17 8.37 -23.25
C THR A 449 -31.26 9.62 -23.22
N ASN A 450 -30.22 9.61 -22.39
CA ASN A 450 -29.25 10.72 -22.35
C ASN A 450 -28.43 10.83 -23.64
N THR A 451 -28.12 9.71 -24.28
CA THR A 451 -27.20 9.65 -25.44
C THR A 451 -27.83 9.09 -26.71
N ILE A 452 -28.99 8.42 -26.61
CA ILE A 452 -29.60 7.71 -27.74
C ILE A 452 -31.09 8.06 -27.87
N ILE A 453 -31.55 8.25 -29.10
CA ILE A 453 -32.95 8.41 -29.48
C ILE A 453 -33.39 7.16 -30.23
N TYR A 454 -34.50 6.55 -29.85
CA TYR A 454 -34.99 5.29 -30.45
C TYR A 454 -36.49 5.32 -30.66
N SER A 455 -36.97 4.52 -31.62
CA SER A 455 -38.38 4.52 -32.02
C SER A 455 -39.29 4.11 -30.86
N ASN A 456 -40.37 4.86 -30.66
CA ASN A 456 -41.33 4.68 -29.58
C ASN A 456 -42.19 3.42 -29.71
N ARG A 457 -42.11 2.71 -30.85
CA ARG A 457 -42.71 1.39 -31.09
C ARG A 457 -42.09 0.28 -30.24
N TYR A 458 -40.89 0.51 -29.73
CA TYR A 458 -40.20 -0.39 -28.81
C TYR A 458 -40.38 0.10 -27.37
N ARG A 459 -40.56 -0.84 -26.42
CA ARG A 459 -40.77 -0.51 -25.01
C ARG A 459 -39.50 0.04 -24.34
N SER A 460 -38.33 -0.31 -24.87
CA SER A 460 -37.02 0.09 -24.37
C SER A 460 -35.98 0.11 -25.50
N LEU A 461 -34.86 0.79 -25.25
CA LEU A 461 -33.71 0.81 -26.14
C LEU A 461 -33.15 -0.61 -26.39
N ILE A 462 -33.10 -1.44 -25.34
CA ILE A 462 -32.60 -2.83 -25.47
C ILE A 462 -33.49 -3.64 -26.41
N GLU A 463 -34.83 -3.51 -26.29
CA GLU A 463 -35.74 -4.19 -27.23
C GLU A 463 -35.54 -3.69 -28.67
N CYS A 464 -35.33 -2.39 -28.84
CA CYS A 464 -35.02 -1.81 -30.14
C CYS A 464 -33.76 -2.45 -30.75
N LEU A 465 -32.68 -2.55 -29.98
CA LEU A 465 -31.42 -3.14 -30.47
C LEU A 465 -31.58 -4.65 -30.72
N ASP A 466 -32.18 -5.41 -29.80
CA ASP A 466 -32.41 -6.85 -29.93
C ASP A 466 -33.22 -7.24 -31.19
N LYS A 467 -34.21 -6.42 -31.57
CA LYS A 467 -35.05 -6.66 -32.76
C LYS A 467 -34.45 -6.13 -34.06
N ASN A 468 -33.37 -5.36 -34.01
CA ASN A 468 -32.74 -4.74 -35.18
C ASN A 468 -31.25 -5.13 -35.22
N ASP A 469 -30.33 -4.28 -34.77
CA ASP A 469 -28.88 -4.47 -34.96
C ASP A 469 -28.30 -5.68 -34.24
N TRP A 470 -28.95 -6.16 -33.18
CA TRP A 470 -28.55 -7.38 -32.46
C TRP A 470 -29.39 -8.61 -32.85
N ALA A 471 -30.17 -8.52 -33.92
CA ALA A 471 -30.90 -9.66 -34.46
C ALA A 471 -29.92 -10.70 -35.04
N GLY A 472 -30.28 -11.98 -34.93
CA GLY A 472 -29.49 -13.09 -35.47
C GLY A 472 -28.72 -13.89 -34.42
N ASN A 473 -27.85 -14.78 -34.90
CA ASN A 473 -27.09 -15.73 -34.07
C ASN A 473 -25.93 -15.08 -33.31
N THR A 474 -25.31 -14.08 -33.94
CA THR A 474 -24.21 -13.28 -33.41
C THR A 474 -24.46 -11.81 -33.67
N PHE A 475 -23.92 -10.93 -32.82
CA PHE A 475 -24.00 -9.50 -33.03
C PHE A 475 -22.75 -8.79 -32.52
N TYR A 476 -22.53 -7.58 -33.04
CA TYR A 476 -21.48 -6.67 -32.63
C TYR A 476 -22.11 -5.46 -31.94
N VAL A 477 -21.54 -5.05 -30.82
CA VAL A 477 -21.91 -3.81 -30.14
C VAL A 477 -20.93 -2.75 -30.58
N GLN A 478 -21.41 -1.63 -31.14
CA GLN A 478 -20.56 -0.51 -31.55
C GLN A 478 -20.02 0.22 -30.31
N ASP A 479 -18.86 0.88 -30.43
CA ASP A 479 -18.18 1.54 -29.31
C ASP A 479 -19.11 2.55 -28.58
N GLU A 480 -19.90 3.32 -29.33
CA GLU A 480 -20.82 4.32 -28.77
C GLU A 480 -21.95 3.68 -27.93
N LEU A 481 -22.37 2.48 -28.32
CA LEU A 481 -23.34 1.67 -27.57
C LEU A 481 -22.68 0.95 -26.40
N TRP A 482 -21.45 0.47 -26.58
CA TRP A 482 -20.66 -0.22 -25.58
C TRP A 482 -20.36 0.66 -24.37
N GLU A 483 -20.03 1.93 -24.62
CA GLU A 483 -19.76 2.93 -23.59
C GLU A 483 -21.01 3.38 -22.82
N ASN A 484 -22.22 3.08 -23.32
CA ASN A 484 -23.46 3.43 -22.66
C ASN A 484 -23.72 2.51 -21.43
N PRO A 485 -23.76 3.05 -20.20
CA PRO A 485 -23.89 2.22 -18.99
C PRO A 485 -25.17 1.37 -18.92
N GLN A 486 -26.27 1.85 -19.50
CA GLN A 486 -27.54 1.10 -19.51
C GLN A 486 -27.46 -0.11 -20.44
N ILE A 487 -26.80 0.04 -21.59
CA ILE A 487 -26.55 -1.05 -22.54
C ILE A 487 -25.58 -2.05 -21.94
N TYR A 488 -24.44 -1.58 -21.42
CA TYR A 488 -23.46 -2.45 -20.79
C TYR A 488 -24.09 -3.28 -19.65
N ALA A 489 -24.88 -2.65 -18.77
CA ALA A 489 -25.58 -3.36 -17.69
C ALA A 489 -26.60 -4.39 -18.21
N ALA A 490 -27.31 -4.09 -19.30
CA ALA A 490 -28.23 -5.04 -19.92
C ALA A 490 -27.50 -6.25 -20.53
N LEU A 491 -26.37 -6.02 -21.20
CA LEU A 491 -25.50 -7.07 -21.74
C LEU A 491 -24.96 -7.97 -20.61
N GLN A 492 -24.47 -7.39 -19.52
CA GLN A 492 -24.00 -8.17 -18.36
C GLN A 492 -25.13 -9.01 -17.74
N LYS A 493 -26.36 -8.48 -17.70
CA LYS A 493 -27.53 -9.24 -17.20
C LYS A 493 -27.88 -10.43 -18.11
N GLN A 494 -27.77 -10.28 -19.42
CA GLN A 494 -27.95 -11.38 -20.37
C GLN A 494 -26.80 -12.40 -20.27
N ALA A 495 -25.55 -11.94 -20.16
CA ALA A 495 -24.36 -12.77 -20.01
C ALA A 495 -24.40 -13.62 -18.72
N ALA A 496 -24.81 -13.04 -17.59
CA ALA A 496 -24.98 -13.75 -16.32
C ALA A 496 -26.02 -14.88 -16.37
N LYS A 497 -26.96 -14.81 -17.32
CA LYS A 497 -27.94 -15.87 -17.58
C LYS A 497 -27.47 -16.86 -18.65
N PHE A 498 -26.30 -16.64 -19.25
CA PHE A 498 -25.82 -17.27 -20.47
C PHE A 498 -26.79 -17.14 -21.64
N GLU A 499 -27.55 -16.03 -21.75
CA GLU A 499 -28.34 -15.78 -22.96
C GLU A 499 -27.44 -15.39 -24.13
N ILE A 500 -26.32 -14.72 -23.82
CA ILE A 500 -25.25 -14.33 -24.72
C ILE A 500 -23.89 -14.68 -24.10
N VAL A 501 -22.88 -14.93 -24.95
CA VAL A 501 -21.48 -15.09 -24.55
C VAL A 501 -20.62 -14.22 -25.46
N GLU A 502 -19.70 -13.45 -24.89
CA GLU A 502 -18.74 -12.66 -25.66
C GLU A 502 -17.62 -13.59 -26.15
N TYR A 503 -17.43 -13.72 -27.47
CA TYR A 503 -16.44 -14.62 -28.06
C TYR A 503 -15.24 -13.89 -28.66
N LEU A 504 -15.41 -12.61 -28.97
CA LEU A 504 -14.38 -11.64 -29.35
C LEU A 504 -14.75 -10.29 -28.74
N PRO A 505 -13.81 -9.33 -28.60
CA PRO A 505 -14.11 -8.02 -28.04
C PRO A 505 -15.37 -7.39 -28.66
N GLN A 506 -16.38 -7.12 -27.81
CA GLN A 506 -17.68 -6.54 -28.19
C GLN A 506 -18.52 -7.37 -29.18
N LYS A 507 -18.14 -8.61 -29.48
CA LYS A 507 -18.89 -9.55 -30.32
C LYS A 507 -19.47 -10.66 -29.47
N PHE A 508 -20.78 -10.84 -29.61
CA PHE A 508 -21.56 -11.76 -28.81
C PHE A 508 -22.19 -12.86 -29.66
N ILE A 509 -22.25 -14.05 -29.10
CA ILE A 509 -22.95 -15.22 -29.65
C ILE A 509 -24.12 -15.57 -28.75
N ARG A 510 -25.29 -15.85 -29.32
CA ARG A 510 -26.48 -16.23 -28.56
C ARG A 510 -26.43 -17.70 -28.17
N LEU A 511 -26.87 -18.03 -26.96
CA LEU A 511 -26.95 -19.42 -26.50
C LEU A 511 -27.88 -20.27 -27.37
N ALA A 512 -28.91 -19.67 -27.98
CA ALA A 512 -29.77 -20.36 -28.93
C ALA A 512 -28.98 -20.94 -30.12
N TYR A 513 -27.95 -20.25 -30.58
CA TYR A 513 -27.08 -20.73 -31.65
C TYR A 513 -26.07 -21.79 -31.16
N LEU A 514 -25.49 -21.58 -29.98
CA LEU A 514 -24.64 -22.59 -29.32
C LEU A 514 -25.38 -23.92 -29.12
N LYS A 515 -26.64 -23.88 -28.69
CA LYS A 515 -27.49 -25.07 -28.48
C LYS A 515 -27.71 -25.89 -29.75
N ARG A 516 -27.88 -25.22 -30.90
CA ARG A 516 -28.02 -25.89 -32.20
C ARG A 516 -26.76 -26.68 -32.58
N ASN A 517 -25.61 -26.29 -32.03
CA ASN A 517 -24.32 -26.95 -32.22
C ASN A 517 -23.94 -27.81 -30.99
N GLY A 518 -24.93 -28.32 -30.24
CA GLY A 518 -24.70 -29.24 -29.12
C GLY A 518 -24.26 -28.61 -27.79
N ILE A 519 -23.99 -27.30 -27.76
CA ILE A 519 -23.51 -26.61 -26.55
C ILE A 519 -24.68 -26.06 -25.75
N HIS A 520 -24.94 -26.68 -24.61
CA HIS A 520 -26.03 -26.28 -23.73
C HIS A 520 -25.52 -25.50 -22.53
N LYS A 521 -26.42 -24.77 -21.86
CA LYS A 521 -26.11 -24.02 -20.63
C LYS A 521 -25.47 -24.90 -19.54
N LYS A 522 -25.85 -26.19 -19.47
CA LYS A 522 -25.25 -27.17 -18.57
C LYS A 522 -23.75 -27.40 -18.84
N ASN A 523 -23.32 -27.38 -20.11
CA ASN A 523 -21.92 -27.52 -20.49
C ASN A 523 -21.10 -26.32 -20.00
N LEU A 524 -21.63 -25.11 -20.15
CA LEU A 524 -20.98 -23.88 -19.69
C LEU A 524 -20.81 -23.84 -18.16
N ASN A 525 -21.85 -24.27 -17.42
CA ASN A 525 -21.76 -24.39 -15.96
C ASN A 525 -20.77 -25.49 -15.52
N ALA A 526 -20.81 -26.65 -16.18
CA ALA A 526 -19.90 -27.76 -15.88
C ALA A 526 -18.44 -27.34 -16.08
N PHE A 527 -18.15 -26.54 -17.12
CA PHE A 527 -16.83 -25.96 -17.35
C PHE A 527 -16.37 -25.09 -16.16
N ILE A 528 -17.22 -24.19 -15.66
CA ILE A 528 -16.90 -23.35 -14.48
C ILE A 528 -16.63 -24.21 -13.25
N GLU A 529 -17.47 -25.22 -13.02
CA GLU A 529 -17.34 -26.14 -11.88
C GLU A 529 -16.07 -26.99 -11.95
N GLU A 530 -15.69 -27.44 -13.15
CA GLU A 530 -14.44 -28.16 -13.35
C GLU A 530 -13.22 -27.30 -13.05
N VAL A 531 -13.16 -26.08 -13.60
CA VAL A 531 -12.06 -25.14 -13.30
C VAL A 531 -12.02 -24.84 -11.80
N CYS A 532 -13.17 -24.63 -11.16
CA CYS A 532 -13.24 -24.43 -9.71
C CYS A 532 -12.79 -25.66 -8.89
N ARG A 533 -12.88 -26.89 -9.41
CA ARG A 533 -12.37 -28.08 -8.72
C ARG A 533 -10.86 -28.23 -8.88
N ARG A 534 -10.30 -27.79 -10.00
CA ARG A 534 -8.86 -27.88 -10.30
C ARG A 534 -8.03 -26.81 -9.59
N VAL A 535 -8.56 -25.59 -9.48
CA VAL A 535 -7.84 -24.46 -8.88
C VAL A 535 -8.08 -24.42 -7.36
N GLN A 536 -7.01 -24.22 -6.59
CA GLN A 536 -7.10 -24.02 -5.14
C GLN A 536 -7.83 -22.72 -4.78
N ASP A 537 -8.46 -22.67 -3.62
CA ASP A 537 -9.11 -21.42 -3.16
C ASP A 537 -8.06 -20.31 -3.02
N ASP A 538 -8.46 -19.09 -3.37
CA ASP A 538 -7.62 -17.89 -3.42
C ASP A 538 -6.43 -17.89 -4.40
N ALA A 539 -6.17 -18.99 -5.11
CA ALA A 539 -5.11 -19.08 -6.11
C ALA A 539 -5.42 -18.27 -7.38
N TYR A 540 -4.37 -17.77 -8.00
CA TYR A 540 -4.40 -17.07 -9.28
C TYR A 540 -4.12 -18.03 -10.43
N PHE A 541 -4.78 -17.79 -11.56
CA PHE A 541 -4.62 -18.60 -12.78
C PHE A 541 -4.95 -17.79 -14.03
N THR A 542 -4.47 -18.26 -15.16
CA THR A 542 -4.89 -17.81 -16.50
C THR A 542 -5.29 -19.03 -17.34
N LEU A 543 -5.85 -18.81 -18.53
CA LEU A 543 -6.15 -19.92 -19.43
C LEU A 543 -4.88 -20.65 -19.87
N LYS A 544 -3.79 -19.91 -20.12
CA LYS A 544 -2.47 -20.47 -20.39
C LYS A 544 -1.99 -21.35 -19.22
N PHE A 545 -2.04 -20.84 -17.99
CA PHE A 545 -1.65 -21.61 -16.80
C PHE A 545 -2.40 -22.96 -16.73
N LEU A 546 -3.70 -22.98 -17.03
CA LEU A 546 -4.47 -24.23 -17.05
C LEU A 546 -4.03 -25.17 -18.18
N ARG A 547 -3.80 -24.65 -19.41
CA ARG A 547 -3.29 -25.46 -20.54
C ARG A 547 -1.93 -26.07 -20.25
N ASP A 548 -1.02 -25.31 -19.65
CA ASP A 548 0.31 -25.78 -19.29
C ASP A 548 0.27 -26.88 -18.22
N GLN A 549 -0.82 -26.96 -17.44
CA GLN A 549 -1.11 -28.06 -16.51
C GLN A 549 -1.82 -29.25 -17.19
N GLY A 550 -1.86 -29.29 -18.52
CA GLY A 550 -2.49 -30.34 -19.31
C GLY A 550 -4.02 -30.29 -19.31
N TYR A 551 -4.63 -29.14 -19.00
CA TYR A 551 -6.08 -29.00 -19.11
C TYR A 551 -6.51 -28.70 -20.54
N GLU A 552 -7.28 -29.60 -21.12
CA GLU A 552 -7.97 -29.42 -22.40
C GLU A 552 -9.30 -28.72 -22.15
N PHE A 553 -9.53 -27.55 -22.76
CA PHE A 553 -10.78 -26.84 -22.53
C PHE A 553 -11.91 -27.49 -23.32
N PRO A 554 -13.11 -27.60 -22.72
CA PRO A 554 -14.28 -28.01 -23.47
C PRO A 554 -14.48 -27.06 -24.64
N LEU A 555 -14.64 -27.60 -25.85
CA LEU A 555 -14.88 -26.83 -27.09
C LEU A 555 -13.64 -26.21 -27.75
N ASP A 556 -12.42 -26.63 -27.38
CA ASP A 556 -11.19 -26.18 -28.06
C ASP A 556 -11.21 -26.50 -29.56
N ASP A 557 -11.81 -27.63 -29.96
CA ASP A 557 -11.98 -28.03 -31.36
C ASP A 557 -12.80 -27.04 -32.21
N LEU A 558 -13.58 -26.15 -31.57
CA LEU A 558 -14.39 -25.15 -32.25
C LEU A 558 -13.62 -23.86 -32.57
N GLY A 559 -12.36 -23.74 -32.13
CA GLY A 559 -11.48 -22.62 -32.47
C GLY A 559 -11.89 -21.28 -31.84
N PHE A 560 -12.54 -21.30 -30.67
CA PHE A 560 -12.83 -20.07 -29.95
C PHE A 560 -11.58 -19.49 -29.27
N ASP A 561 -11.44 -18.17 -29.34
CA ASP A 561 -10.39 -17.45 -28.61
C ASP A 561 -10.64 -17.42 -27.09
N ASP A 562 -9.57 -17.13 -26.34
CA ASP A 562 -9.56 -16.96 -24.88
C ASP A 562 -10.66 -16.03 -24.33
N THR A 563 -11.13 -15.06 -25.14
CA THR A 563 -12.24 -14.16 -24.76
C THR A 563 -13.53 -14.93 -24.46
N PHE A 564 -13.80 -16.00 -25.21
CA PHE A 564 -14.97 -16.86 -25.03
C PHE A 564 -14.92 -17.56 -23.67
N TYR A 565 -13.82 -18.26 -23.40
CA TYR A 565 -13.62 -19.01 -22.16
C TYR A 565 -13.63 -18.09 -20.95
N TYR A 566 -12.92 -16.97 -21.00
CA TYR A 566 -12.96 -15.96 -19.95
C TYR A 566 -14.38 -15.45 -19.70
N SER A 567 -15.14 -15.19 -20.76
CA SER A 567 -16.51 -14.66 -20.65
C SER A 567 -17.49 -15.63 -20.02
N ILE A 568 -17.20 -16.92 -20.08
CA ILE A 568 -17.91 -17.95 -19.33
C ILE A 568 -17.43 -17.98 -17.87
N LEU A 569 -16.11 -18.07 -17.63
CA LEU A 569 -15.54 -18.17 -16.29
C LEU A 569 -15.89 -16.99 -15.39
N LYS A 570 -15.94 -15.76 -15.93
CA LYS A 570 -16.31 -14.54 -15.18
C LYS A 570 -17.74 -14.56 -14.64
N GLN A 571 -18.61 -15.46 -15.11
CA GLN A 571 -19.96 -15.64 -14.57
C GLN A 571 -19.98 -16.57 -13.34
N GLY A 572 -18.87 -17.25 -13.04
CA GLY A 572 -18.73 -18.12 -11.88
C GLY A 572 -18.75 -17.33 -10.58
N LYS A 573 -19.61 -17.72 -9.62
CA LYS A 573 -19.78 -17.02 -8.34
C LYS A 573 -18.52 -17.01 -7.44
N LYS A 574 -17.56 -17.89 -7.72
CA LYS A 574 -16.30 -18.05 -6.96
C LYS A 574 -15.08 -17.59 -7.76
N ILE A 575 -15.29 -16.95 -8.91
CA ILE A 575 -14.21 -16.52 -9.80
C ILE A 575 -14.30 -15.00 -9.94
N GLN A 576 -13.20 -14.32 -9.69
CA GLN A 576 -13.00 -12.91 -10.04
C GLN A 576 -11.89 -12.80 -11.07
N GLY A 577 -11.92 -11.73 -11.85
CA GLY A 577 -11.01 -11.60 -12.98
C GLY A 577 -10.75 -10.18 -13.40
N ARG A 578 -9.56 -9.94 -13.97
CA ARG A 578 -9.18 -8.66 -14.56
C ARG A 578 -8.29 -8.90 -15.78
N LYS A 579 -8.43 -8.03 -16.78
CA LYS A 579 -7.52 -8.01 -17.94
C LYS A 579 -6.22 -7.27 -17.58
N VAL A 580 -5.08 -7.90 -17.87
CA VAL A 580 -3.72 -7.43 -17.59
C VAL A 580 -2.87 -7.72 -18.83
N ALA A 581 -2.24 -6.69 -19.41
CA ALA A 581 -1.33 -6.85 -20.56
C ALA A 581 -1.89 -7.73 -21.70
N GLY A 582 -3.19 -7.63 -21.97
CA GLY A 582 -3.88 -8.43 -23.01
C GLY A 582 -4.46 -9.76 -22.51
N THR A 583 -3.97 -10.30 -21.41
CA THR A 583 -4.37 -11.61 -20.83
C THR A 583 -5.34 -11.43 -19.67
N TYR A 584 -6.21 -12.41 -19.42
CA TYR A 584 -7.12 -12.37 -18.28
C TYR A 584 -6.54 -13.12 -17.07
N LEU A 585 -6.20 -12.36 -16.03
CA LEU A 585 -5.80 -12.89 -14.74
C LEU A 585 -7.05 -13.17 -13.90
N LEU A 586 -7.23 -14.44 -13.52
CA LEU A 586 -8.36 -14.94 -12.76
C LEU A 586 -7.92 -15.36 -11.36
N ARG A 587 -8.82 -15.26 -10.39
CA ARG A 587 -8.62 -15.75 -9.03
C ARG A 587 -9.86 -16.50 -8.56
N LYS A 588 -9.66 -17.66 -7.94
CA LYS A 588 -10.76 -18.41 -7.31
C LYS A 588 -11.09 -17.83 -5.93
N SER A 589 -11.66 -16.62 -5.94
CA SER A 589 -12.03 -15.90 -4.74
C SER A 589 -13.27 -15.03 -4.99
N LYS A 590 -13.85 -14.49 -3.91
CA LYS A 590 -14.83 -13.39 -3.99
C LYS A 590 -14.17 -12.01 -3.96
N GLN A 591 -12.86 -11.96 -3.69
CA GLN A 591 -12.08 -10.72 -3.66
C GLN A 591 -11.73 -10.27 -5.07
N ASP A 592 -11.72 -8.95 -5.30
CA ASP A 592 -11.26 -8.36 -6.56
C ASP A 592 -9.81 -8.76 -6.86
N VAL A 593 -9.48 -8.89 -8.15
CA VAL A 593 -8.12 -9.18 -8.63
C VAL A 593 -7.36 -7.87 -8.80
N THR A 594 -6.28 -7.68 -8.03
CA THR A 594 -5.31 -6.60 -8.25
C THR A 594 -3.95 -7.16 -8.63
N LEU A 595 -3.13 -6.35 -9.31
CA LEU A 595 -1.78 -6.76 -9.68
C LEU A 595 -0.87 -6.82 -8.46
N SER A 596 -0.97 -5.87 -7.53
CA SER A 596 -0.19 -5.90 -6.30
C SER A 596 -0.47 -7.17 -5.48
N ASP A 597 -1.74 -7.55 -5.29
CA ASP A 597 -2.10 -8.78 -4.56
C ASP A 597 -1.62 -10.05 -5.29
N PHE A 598 -1.55 -10.03 -6.62
CA PHE A 598 -1.02 -11.13 -7.42
C PHE A 598 0.50 -11.26 -7.28
N ILE A 599 1.22 -10.14 -7.35
CA ILE A 599 2.66 -10.12 -7.13
C ILE A 599 2.99 -10.58 -5.70
N GLU A 600 2.29 -10.04 -4.69
CA GLU A 600 2.45 -10.45 -3.29
C GLU A 600 2.16 -11.94 -3.10
N PHE A 601 1.11 -12.46 -3.75
CA PHE A 601 0.83 -13.90 -3.76
C PHE A 601 2.02 -14.70 -4.31
N LEU A 602 2.62 -14.31 -5.42
CA LEU A 602 3.76 -15.03 -6.00
C LEU A 602 5.00 -14.96 -5.07
N VAL A 603 5.32 -13.77 -4.57
CA VAL A 603 6.46 -13.57 -3.64
C VAL A 603 6.25 -14.39 -2.36
N SER A 604 5.01 -14.48 -1.83
CA SER A 604 4.70 -15.28 -0.65
C SER A 604 5.00 -16.78 -0.81
N GLN A 605 5.04 -17.31 -2.03
CA GLN A 605 5.35 -18.73 -2.28
C GLN A 605 6.86 -19.02 -2.19
N VAL A 606 7.71 -18.01 -2.44
CA VAL A 606 9.17 -18.14 -2.55
C VAL A 606 9.95 -17.28 -1.54
N ARG A 607 9.25 -16.49 -0.72
CA ARG A 607 9.72 -15.49 0.26
C ARG A 607 10.44 -14.29 -0.34
N SER A 608 11.41 -14.52 -1.22
CA SER A 608 12.09 -13.50 -1.99
C SER A 608 12.35 -13.98 -3.41
N ILE A 609 12.38 -13.04 -4.37
CA ILE A 609 12.64 -13.35 -5.77
C ILE A 609 13.28 -12.15 -6.46
N ASP A 610 14.21 -12.43 -7.37
CA ASP A 610 14.77 -11.41 -8.27
C ASP A 610 13.67 -10.86 -9.19
N ILE A 611 13.72 -9.56 -9.47
CA ILE A 611 12.66 -8.90 -10.22
C ILE A 611 12.58 -9.33 -11.70
N PHE A 612 13.69 -9.73 -12.30
CA PHE A 612 13.73 -10.26 -13.66
C PHE A 612 13.22 -11.71 -13.68
N ASP A 613 13.63 -12.53 -12.71
CA ASP A 613 13.10 -13.89 -12.54
C ASP A 613 11.58 -13.89 -12.31
N LEU A 614 11.08 -12.96 -11.50
CA LEU A 614 9.64 -12.79 -11.28
C LEU A 614 8.91 -12.37 -12.55
N SER A 615 9.49 -11.44 -13.31
CA SER A 615 8.97 -11.02 -14.62
C SER A 615 8.88 -12.20 -15.58
N GLU A 616 9.94 -13.02 -15.66
CA GLU A 616 9.98 -14.21 -16.50
C GLU A 616 8.97 -15.26 -16.04
N LEU A 617 8.88 -15.54 -14.73
CA LEU A 617 7.92 -16.46 -14.15
C LEU A 617 6.49 -16.08 -14.55
N ILE A 618 6.12 -14.81 -14.43
CA ILE A 618 4.78 -14.31 -14.78
C ILE A 618 4.51 -14.47 -16.29
N ALA A 619 5.51 -14.18 -17.13
CA ALA A 619 5.38 -14.36 -18.58
C ALA A 619 5.22 -15.82 -18.96
N VAL A 620 6.06 -16.70 -18.41
CA VAL A 620 6.11 -18.13 -18.75
C VAL A 620 4.91 -18.90 -18.20
N GLN A 621 4.56 -18.72 -16.92
CA GLN A 621 3.50 -19.49 -16.28
C GLN A 621 2.11 -18.93 -16.53
N TYR A 622 1.98 -17.60 -16.57
CA TYR A 622 0.67 -16.94 -16.65
C TYR A 622 0.41 -16.32 -18.02
N GLY A 623 1.41 -16.16 -18.90
CA GLY A 623 1.23 -15.51 -20.19
C GLY A 623 1.03 -14.01 -20.10
N ILE A 624 1.58 -13.37 -19.07
CA ILE A 624 1.44 -11.93 -18.83
C ILE A 624 2.82 -11.29 -18.92
N ALA A 625 3.03 -10.40 -19.89
CA ALA A 625 4.29 -9.66 -20.00
C ALA A 625 4.23 -8.40 -19.14
N LEU A 626 5.02 -8.37 -18.05
CA LEU A 626 5.17 -7.20 -17.18
C LEU A 626 6.63 -6.76 -17.18
N ALA A 627 6.89 -5.46 -17.36
CA ALA A 627 8.25 -4.94 -17.27
C ALA A 627 8.73 -4.93 -15.79
N PRO A 628 10.00 -5.27 -15.49
CA PRO A 628 10.55 -5.21 -14.14
C PRO A 628 10.34 -3.85 -13.46
N SER A 629 10.49 -2.75 -14.21
CA SER A 629 10.25 -1.38 -13.72
C SER A 629 8.80 -1.17 -13.22
N TYR A 630 7.84 -1.82 -13.86
CA TYR A 630 6.43 -1.76 -13.47
C TYR A 630 6.15 -2.62 -12.23
N ILE A 631 6.75 -3.82 -12.15
CA ILE A 631 6.69 -4.69 -10.95
C ILE A 631 7.27 -3.95 -9.74
N ARG A 632 8.41 -3.27 -9.89
CA ARG A 632 9.04 -2.46 -8.84
C ARG A 632 8.09 -1.38 -8.32
N THR A 633 7.43 -0.66 -9.25
CA THR A 633 6.46 0.39 -8.89
C THR A 633 5.30 -0.17 -8.07
N LEU A 634 4.82 -1.38 -8.42
CA LEU A 634 3.76 -2.05 -7.69
C LEU A 634 4.21 -2.50 -6.29
N ALA A 635 5.45 -2.97 -6.15
CA ALA A 635 6.03 -3.36 -4.87
C ALA A 635 6.17 -2.16 -3.91
N SER A 636 6.72 -1.04 -4.39
CA SER A 636 6.90 0.19 -3.58
C SER A 636 5.60 0.81 -3.08
N GLY A 637 4.47 0.52 -3.73
CA GLY A 637 3.13 0.97 -3.31
C GLY A 637 2.41 -0.01 -2.36
N SER A 638 3.10 -1.04 -1.88
CA SER A 638 2.55 -2.13 -1.06
C SER A 638 3.37 -2.34 0.23
N GLN A 639 3.09 -3.41 0.99
CA GLN A 639 3.89 -3.79 2.17
C GLN A 639 5.18 -4.54 1.80
N MET A 640 5.33 -4.97 0.53
CA MET A 640 6.52 -5.64 0.02
C MET A 640 7.73 -4.70 0.05
N TYR A 641 8.91 -5.27 0.32
CA TYR A 641 10.16 -4.53 0.31
C TYR A 641 10.94 -4.85 -0.96
N TYR A 642 11.41 -3.80 -1.64
CA TYR A 642 12.33 -3.94 -2.76
C TYR A 642 13.71 -3.44 -2.36
N ASP A 643 14.72 -4.32 -2.45
CA ASP A 643 16.11 -3.93 -2.29
C ASP A 643 16.71 -3.58 -3.65
N SER A 644 17.15 -2.33 -3.79
CA SER A 644 17.77 -1.84 -5.02
C SER A 644 19.17 -2.39 -5.27
N ILE A 645 19.82 -2.94 -4.25
CA ILE A 645 21.19 -3.47 -4.37
C ILE A 645 21.16 -4.91 -4.91
N SER A 646 20.31 -5.77 -4.36
CA SER A 646 20.13 -7.14 -4.80
C SER A 646 19.08 -7.33 -5.90
N GLU A 647 18.34 -6.27 -6.26
CA GLU A 647 17.23 -6.28 -7.24
C GLU A 647 16.10 -7.28 -6.90
N LYS A 648 16.02 -7.70 -5.62
CA LYS A 648 15.03 -8.63 -5.11
C LYS A 648 13.81 -7.93 -4.51
N ILE A 649 12.67 -8.60 -4.62
CA ILE A 649 11.44 -8.29 -3.91
C ILE A 649 11.24 -9.30 -2.78
N TYR A 650 10.93 -8.79 -1.60
CA TYR A 650 10.65 -9.52 -0.36
C TYR A 650 9.21 -9.26 0.07
N LEU A 651 8.61 -10.23 0.77
CA LEU A 651 7.22 -10.13 1.24
C LEU A 651 6.99 -8.89 2.12
N ASP A 652 7.96 -8.56 2.97
CA ASP A 652 8.01 -7.37 3.79
C ASP A 652 9.46 -7.03 4.20
N TYR A 653 9.63 -5.96 4.96
CA TYR A 653 10.95 -5.54 5.46
C TYR A 653 11.53 -6.52 6.48
N ASP A 654 10.69 -7.28 7.19
CA ASP A 654 11.16 -8.22 8.20
C ASP A 654 11.79 -9.45 7.51
N GLU A 655 11.19 -9.98 6.43
CA GLU A 655 11.79 -11.05 5.60
C GLU A 655 13.11 -10.60 4.94
N TYR A 656 13.20 -9.35 4.49
CA TYR A 656 14.48 -8.78 4.05
C TYR A 656 15.53 -8.77 5.16
N PHE A 657 15.14 -8.40 6.39
CA PHE A 657 16.02 -8.40 7.57
C PHE A 657 16.37 -9.80 8.08
N GLU A 658 15.59 -10.84 7.75
CA GLU A 658 15.91 -12.23 8.04
C GLU A 658 16.91 -12.82 7.03
N GLU A 659 16.85 -12.42 5.76
CA GLU A 659 17.78 -12.88 4.70
C GLU A 659 19.14 -12.15 4.74
N VAL A 660 19.18 -10.87 5.15
CA VAL A 660 20.37 -9.99 5.16
C VAL A 660 20.93 -9.79 6.57
#